data_AF-A0A4P6XLF6-F1
#
_entry.id   AF-A0A4P6XLF6-F1
#
_cell.length_a   1.000
_cell.length_b   1.000
_cell.length_c   1.000
_cell.angle_alpha   90.00
_cell.angle_beta   90.00
_cell.angle_gamma   90.00
#
_symmetry.space_group_name_H-M   'P 1'
#
loop_
_entity.id
_entity.type
_entity.pdbx_description
1 polymer ?
#
loop_
_entity_poly.entity_id
_entity_poly.type
_entity_poly.pdbx_seq_one_letter_code
_entity_poly.pdbx_strand_id
1 'polypeptide(L)'
;MKFISRKLPQLDLDRSEGVLNSFVICTPAHAPRARDLITKIYQNSFSAQASHSTSIIMGAQFRTLEREQRFQNPPKDKSAFPLLTEAVAPHIGSFNALTEGPNGGLLNVGVKDIGAKTVFDSSDPDRLGNKLSIRVDSVSLARPLVPPTDKLSVNRKTFPSECRERMSSYRAKLVMKLSWSVNDGPEESETRDGGNVPIMLKSNRCHLEKMSPKQLVDAKEESDELGGYFIVNGIEKLVRMLIVQRRNHPMALIRPSFGNRGASYTKFGVQIRCVRPDQTSQTNVLHYLKDGNVTFRFSWRKNEYLVPAVMILKALMETSDRDIFDGIVAADTSNSFLTDRLELLLRTYKRYNLHSKNETLAYLGDKFRIVFGATPDVSDIEVGKEVLRRIVLVHLTDNADKFRMILFMIRKLYTLVAGDCAPDNPDATQHQEVLLGGFLYGMIIKEKIDEYLQSIQTQISADVTRGARVSFFDRTYMSKVLGRVNGNIGQKLQYFLSTGNLVSQSGLDLQQVSGYTVVAEKINFHRFISHFRMVHRGSFFAELKTTTVRKLLPESWGFLCPVHTPDGSPCGLLNHLSHKCKIATEASDVSQVPLALAKLGVSPAHSFAAGPDLCCVQLDGRIVGWTTHEQGKLVADALRVWKVEGGHGLPLDLEIGYVPPSSKGQYPGLYIFGGHSRMMRPTKYLPLGKEDIVGPFEQVYMDIAVTPQEIEKGVHTHVEWAPTNILSILANLTPFSDFNQSPRNMYQCQMGKQTMGTPGVALAHRSDNKLYRLQSGQTPIVKANLYDEYGMDNFPNGTNAVVAVISYTGYDMDDAMIINKSADERGFGYGTVYKVEKVDLAMDRRRGDPITQHFGFGPDEWPESWKEKLDDDGLPLIGVKVEEGDPIVAYYDETLGRTKVKTYHSSEAAYIEEVKLLGDDTADQEAQNLTIKFRVTRQPLIGDKFSSRHGQKGVCSRKWPTVDMPFSESGIQPDVIINPHAFPSRMTIGMFVESLAGKAGALHGMAHDATPWTFSESDTPADYFGEQLKIAGYNYHGNEPMYSGATGEELRVDIYIGVVYYQRLRHMVNDKFQVRSTGPVTSLTMQPVKGRKKNGGIRVGEMERDALIGHGTSYLLQDRLLNSSDYAQTPICRSCGSMLNTQMSVPRIGSIASVRCRGCSDKLEAYVKKGIYVNEADIWVDGHGVKFVGGDDTTTIAIPFVLKYLDSELAAMGIKMKYNIEPSL
;
A
#
# COMPACT_ATOMS: atom_id res chain seq x y z
N MET A 1 26.00 8.00 59.04
CA MET A 1 27.24 8.13 59.82
C MET A 1 28.24 8.92 58.98
N LYS A 2 28.62 10.12 59.47
CA LYS A 2 29.81 10.96 59.21
C LYS A 2 30.28 11.21 57.75
N PHE A 3 30.77 12.38 57.31
CA PHE A 3 30.67 13.83 57.57
C PHE A 3 31.80 14.49 56.72
N ILE A 4 31.63 15.77 56.32
CA ILE A 4 32.69 16.78 55.97
C ILE A 4 33.25 16.67 54.52
N SER A 5 33.09 17.61 53.56
CA SER A 5 33.09 19.09 53.46
C SER A 5 34.46 19.79 53.54
N ARG A 6 34.91 20.42 52.45
CA ARG A 6 35.88 21.57 52.38
C ARG A 6 35.45 22.44 51.19
N LYS A 7 34.93 23.68 51.40
CA LYS A 7 35.61 25.00 51.61
C LYS A 7 36.43 25.42 50.37
N LEU A 8 36.39 26.63 49.77
CA LEU A 8 35.96 28.03 50.05
C LEU A 8 36.31 28.86 48.76
N PRO A 9 36.17 30.22 48.63
CA PRO A 9 35.56 31.26 49.49
C PRO A 9 34.64 32.30 48.78
N GLN A 10 33.91 33.05 49.63
CA GLN A 10 33.23 34.34 49.40
C GLN A 10 34.19 35.51 49.13
N LEU A 11 33.67 36.60 48.57
CA LEU A 11 33.94 37.97 49.04
C LEU A 11 32.79 38.93 48.66
N ASP A 12 32.58 39.89 49.57
CA ASP A 12 31.41 40.72 49.91
C ASP A 12 31.26 42.05 49.13
N LEU A 13 30.22 42.81 49.56
CA LEU A 13 29.99 44.28 49.52
C LEU A 13 29.05 44.74 48.38
N ASP A 14 28.05 45.59 48.54
CA ASP A 14 27.46 46.34 49.67
C ASP A 14 26.11 46.93 49.14
N ARG A 15 24.99 46.80 49.88
CA ARG A 15 24.16 47.86 50.53
C ARG A 15 23.36 48.90 49.69
N SER A 16 22.17 49.16 50.25
CA SER A 16 21.18 50.27 50.15
C SER A 16 20.30 50.34 48.89
N GLU A 17 18.98 50.07 48.95
CA GLU A 17 17.87 50.88 49.54
C GLU A 17 17.91 52.34 49.05
N GLY A 18 16.85 53.00 48.57
CA GLY A 18 15.41 52.79 48.58
C GLY A 18 14.75 54.17 48.37
N VAL A 19 13.55 54.21 47.79
CA VAL A 19 12.31 54.72 48.42
C VAL A 19 11.85 56.04 47.75
N LEU A 20 10.64 56.07 47.18
CA LEU A 20 9.51 56.86 47.70
C LEU A 20 8.33 56.89 46.72
N ASN A 21 7.29 56.17 47.15
CA ASN A 21 5.88 56.44 46.90
C ASN A 21 5.56 57.94 47.09
N SER A 22 4.53 58.45 46.40
CA SER A 22 3.22 58.70 47.04
C SER A 22 2.24 59.59 46.23
N PHE A 23 0.94 59.38 46.51
CA PHE A 23 -0.25 60.25 46.34
C PHE A 23 -1.09 60.23 45.04
N VAL A 24 -1.93 59.19 44.92
CA VAL A 24 -3.40 59.17 45.13
C VAL A 24 -4.22 60.50 45.08
N ILE A 25 -5.10 60.58 44.06
CA ILE A 25 -6.54 61.01 43.99
C ILE A 25 -6.94 62.49 44.24
N CYS A 26 -7.57 63.12 43.23
CA CYS A 26 -8.93 63.69 43.26
C CYS A 26 -9.41 64.24 41.88
N THR A 27 -10.70 64.05 41.60
CA THR A 27 -11.51 64.26 40.37
C THR A 27 -12.06 65.71 40.22
N PRO A 28 -13.03 66.07 39.34
CA PRO A 28 -13.23 65.88 37.89
C PRO A 28 -13.60 67.22 37.13
N ALA A 29 -13.91 67.08 35.83
CA ALA A 29 -14.77 67.95 34.99
C ALA A 29 -14.12 69.10 34.19
N HIS A 30 -14.02 68.92 32.86
CA HIS A 30 -14.73 69.71 31.82
C HIS A 30 -14.35 69.16 30.43
N ALA A 31 -15.34 68.70 29.66
CA ALA A 31 -15.24 68.44 28.22
C ALA A 31 -15.78 69.69 27.48
N PRO A 32 -15.31 70.07 26.26
CA PRO A 32 -15.50 69.22 25.08
C PRO A 32 -14.47 69.35 23.92
N ARG A 33 -14.57 68.42 22.96
CA ARG A 33 -14.07 68.47 21.55
C ARG A 33 -12.55 68.37 21.31
N ALA A 34 -12.11 67.18 20.89
CA ALA A 34 -11.30 66.97 19.68
C ALA A 34 -11.06 65.47 19.43
N ARG A 35 -12.08 64.77 18.92
CA ARG A 35 -11.84 63.59 18.06
C ARG A 35 -11.33 64.17 16.74
N ASP A 36 -10.02 64.10 16.50
CA ASP A 36 -9.38 64.10 15.15
C ASP A 36 -7.84 64.27 15.15
N LEU A 37 -7.13 64.16 16.29
CA LEU A 37 -5.66 64.36 16.30
C LEU A 37 -4.80 63.25 16.96
N ILE A 38 -5.35 62.06 17.24
CA ILE A 38 -4.58 60.96 17.85
C ILE A 38 -4.35 59.77 16.90
N THR A 39 -4.88 59.83 15.66
CA THR A 39 -4.63 58.82 14.63
C THR A 39 -3.41 59.14 13.74
N LYS A 40 -2.71 60.25 13.97
CA LYS A 40 -1.59 60.72 13.10
C LYS A 40 -0.21 60.75 13.75
N ILE A 41 -0.05 60.36 15.02
CA ILE A 41 1.27 60.39 15.71
C ILE A 41 1.78 58.98 16.06
N TYR A 42 0.95 57.92 15.99
CA TYR A 42 1.40 56.53 16.21
C TYR A 42 1.70 55.73 14.92
N GLN A 43 1.59 56.35 13.73
CA GLN A 43 1.84 55.68 12.45
C GLN A 43 3.15 56.10 11.74
N ASN A 44 3.93 57.05 12.27
CA ASN A 44 5.06 57.66 11.55
C ASN A 44 6.46 57.43 12.17
N SER A 45 6.65 56.43 13.02
CA SER A 45 7.99 56.06 13.54
C SER A 45 8.48 54.67 13.12
N PHE A 46 7.79 53.98 12.19
CA PHE A 46 8.18 52.67 11.67
C PHE A 46 8.23 52.59 10.12
N SER A 47 8.58 53.69 9.44
CA SER A 47 8.59 53.72 7.96
C SER A 47 9.80 54.41 7.32
N ALA A 48 10.95 54.45 8.00
CA ALA A 48 12.16 55.06 7.42
C ALA A 48 13.44 54.30 7.81
N GLN A 49 13.51 53.02 7.44
CA GLN A 49 14.75 52.25 7.25
C GLN A 49 14.43 50.92 6.54
N ALA A 50 13.75 51.01 5.40
CA ALA A 50 13.45 49.86 4.54
C ALA A 50 14.15 50.06 3.19
N SER A 51 15.46 49.95 3.18
CA SER A 51 16.23 49.82 1.93
C SER A 51 17.56 49.09 2.13
N HIS A 52 17.58 48.04 2.97
CA HIS A 52 18.53 46.93 2.92
C HIS A 52 17.75 45.66 3.30
N SER A 53 17.49 44.83 2.30
CA SER A 53 16.66 43.62 2.42
C SER A 53 17.45 42.49 3.09
N THR A 54 17.37 42.40 4.41
CA THR A 54 17.55 41.14 5.15
C THR A 54 16.16 40.56 5.41
N SER A 55 15.84 39.43 4.77
CA SER A 55 14.62 38.68 5.00
C SER A 55 14.57 38.17 6.45
N ILE A 56 13.81 38.85 7.31
CA ILE A 56 13.48 38.34 8.64
C ILE A 56 12.62 37.08 8.43
N ILE A 57 13.13 35.93 8.84
CA ILE A 57 12.39 34.67 8.85
C ILE A 57 11.21 34.86 9.81
N MET A 58 10.01 35.08 9.30
CA MET A 58 8.79 35.10 10.12
C MET A 58 8.63 33.72 10.74
N GLY A 59 8.57 33.64 12.09
CA GLY A 59 8.33 32.40 12.82
C GLY A 59 6.95 31.77 12.52
N ALA A 60 6.71 30.55 13.01
CA ALA A 60 5.45 29.84 12.81
C ALA A 60 4.24 30.65 13.32
N GLN A 61 3.10 30.56 12.62
CA GLN A 61 1.87 31.27 12.96
C GLN A 61 0.65 30.36 12.83
N PHE A 62 -0.41 30.59 13.62
CA PHE A 62 -1.65 29.82 13.51
C PHE A 62 -2.49 30.12 12.26
N ARG A 63 -2.39 31.33 11.70
CA ARG A 63 -3.19 31.79 10.54
C ARG A 63 -4.71 31.62 10.73
N THR A 64 -5.21 31.80 11.96
CA THR A 64 -6.62 31.55 12.32
C THR A 64 -7.61 32.26 11.40
N LEU A 65 -7.46 33.58 11.19
CA LEU A 65 -8.40 34.34 10.33
C LEU A 65 -8.39 33.85 8.88
N GLU A 66 -7.21 33.59 8.32
CA GLU A 66 -7.05 33.08 6.96
C GLU A 66 -7.69 31.70 6.80
N ARG A 67 -7.50 30.82 7.79
CA ARG A 67 -8.09 29.47 7.80
C ARG A 67 -9.61 29.52 7.90
N GLU A 68 -10.17 30.27 8.84
CA GLU A 68 -11.63 30.37 9.00
C GLU A 68 -12.29 31.02 7.77
N GLN A 69 -11.64 32.03 7.18
CA GLN A 69 -12.10 32.63 5.93
C GLN A 69 -12.13 31.62 4.78
N ARG A 70 -11.11 30.75 4.68
CA ARG A 70 -11.04 29.66 3.70
C ARG A 70 -12.10 28.59 3.94
N PHE A 71 -12.39 28.24 5.19
CA PHE A 71 -13.44 27.27 5.54
C PHE A 71 -14.82 27.77 5.13
N GLN A 72 -15.12 29.04 5.40
CA GLN A 72 -16.38 29.66 5.00
C GLN A 72 -16.46 29.85 3.48
N ASN A 73 -15.33 30.22 2.85
CA ASN A 73 -15.26 30.57 1.44
C ASN A 73 -14.16 29.76 0.74
N PRO A 74 -14.47 28.54 0.27
CA PRO A 74 -13.53 27.75 -0.52
C PRO A 74 -13.04 28.54 -1.75
N PRO A 75 -11.73 28.50 -2.09
CA PRO A 75 -11.19 29.22 -3.24
C PRO A 75 -11.89 28.85 -4.55
N LYS A 76 -12.12 29.86 -5.41
CA LYS A 76 -12.76 29.70 -6.73
C LYS A 76 -11.76 29.45 -7.85
N ASP A 77 -10.48 29.64 -7.59
CA ASP A 77 -9.37 29.49 -8.54
C ASP A 77 -8.69 28.12 -8.37
N LYS A 78 -7.65 28.03 -7.55
CA LYS A 78 -6.82 26.83 -7.36
C LYS A 78 -6.78 26.44 -5.88
N SER A 79 -6.39 25.19 -5.61
CA SER A 79 -6.17 24.77 -4.22
C SER A 79 -5.07 25.63 -3.58
N ALA A 80 -5.29 25.97 -2.30
CA ALA A 80 -4.34 26.72 -1.49
C ALA A 80 -3.08 25.89 -1.13
N PHE A 81 -3.14 24.56 -1.30
CA PHE A 81 -2.10 23.62 -0.85
C PHE A 81 -1.47 22.86 -2.04
N PRO A 82 -0.57 23.49 -2.81
CA PRO A 82 0.03 22.87 -3.99
C PRO A 82 0.87 21.64 -3.65
N LEU A 83 1.62 21.65 -2.54
CA LEU A 83 2.43 20.50 -2.11
C LEU A 83 1.59 19.24 -1.85
N LEU A 84 0.37 19.43 -1.37
CA LEU A 84 -0.54 18.34 -1.14
C LEU A 84 -1.00 17.70 -2.47
N THR A 85 -1.16 18.49 -3.53
CA THR A 85 -1.44 18.00 -4.89
C THR A 85 -0.21 17.31 -5.49
N GLU A 86 1.00 17.83 -5.27
CA GLU A 86 2.24 17.20 -5.71
C GLU A 86 2.47 15.83 -5.07
N ALA A 87 2.02 15.62 -3.83
CA ALA A 87 2.18 14.36 -3.11
C ALA A 87 1.54 13.15 -3.84
N VAL A 88 0.43 13.37 -4.54
CA VAL A 88 -0.33 12.35 -5.30
C VAL A 88 -0.05 12.36 -6.80
N ALA A 89 0.76 13.30 -7.29
CA ALA A 89 1.11 13.44 -8.70
C ALA A 89 1.63 12.14 -9.37
N PRO A 90 2.43 11.27 -8.71
CA PRO A 90 2.86 10.01 -9.32
C PRO A 90 1.70 9.09 -9.74
N HIS A 91 0.59 9.10 -9.00
CA HIS A 91 -0.59 8.27 -9.32
C HIS A 91 -1.39 8.89 -10.47
N ILE A 92 -1.72 10.18 -10.36
CA ILE A 92 -2.54 10.89 -11.35
C ILE A 92 -1.80 11.02 -12.69
N GLY A 93 -0.53 11.44 -12.67
CA GLY A 93 0.27 11.62 -13.88
C GLY A 93 0.49 10.32 -14.63
N SER A 94 0.76 9.21 -13.92
CA SER A 94 0.92 7.90 -14.58
C SER A 94 -0.38 7.36 -15.20
N PHE A 95 -1.55 7.73 -14.65
CA PHE A 95 -2.83 7.40 -15.26
C PHE A 95 -3.15 8.31 -16.46
N ASN A 96 -2.86 9.61 -16.36
CA ASN A 96 -3.07 10.56 -17.45
C ASN A 96 -2.24 10.17 -18.68
N ALA A 97 -0.99 9.76 -18.49
CA ALA A 97 -0.10 9.27 -19.55
C ALA A 97 -0.66 8.08 -20.35
N LEU A 98 -1.67 7.35 -19.83
CA LEU A 98 -2.34 6.30 -20.61
C LEU A 98 -3.06 6.83 -21.85
N THR A 99 -3.52 8.08 -21.81
CA THR A 99 -4.35 8.70 -22.86
C THR A 99 -3.82 10.05 -23.34
N GLU A 100 -2.96 10.70 -22.56
CA GLU A 100 -2.22 11.93 -22.93
C GLU A 100 -0.79 11.60 -23.38
N GLY A 101 -0.18 12.54 -24.09
CA GLY A 101 1.17 12.42 -24.62
C GLY A 101 1.23 12.18 -26.14
N PRO A 102 2.45 12.17 -26.71
CA PRO A 102 2.65 11.97 -28.14
C PRO A 102 2.08 10.62 -28.60
N ASN A 103 1.56 10.57 -29.83
CA ASN A 103 0.94 9.38 -30.44
C ASN A 103 -0.37 8.89 -29.77
N GLY A 104 -1.04 9.73 -28.96
CA GLY A 104 -2.34 9.42 -28.36
C GLY A 104 -2.27 8.63 -27.05
N GLY A 105 -1.13 8.68 -26.35
CA GLY A 105 -0.90 8.04 -25.04
C GLY A 105 -0.49 6.57 -25.09
N LEU A 106 -0.09 6.04 -23.92
CA LEU A 106 0.53 4.72 -23.79
C LEU A 106 -0.37 3.56 -24.29
N LEU A 107 -1.70 3.68 -24.18
CA LEU A 107 -2.61 2.64 -24.68
C LEU A 107 -2.57 2.50 -26.21
N ASN A 108 -2.53 3.63 -26.93
CA ASN A 108 -2.47 3.63 -28.38
C ASN A 108 -1.10 3.16 -28.90
N VAL A 109 -0.02 3.48 -28.18
CA VAL A 109 1.31 2.91 -28.45
C VAL A 109 1.31 1.39 -28.19
N GLY A 110 0.66 0.95 -27.11
CA GLY A 110 0.59 -0.47 -26.73
C GLY A 110 -0.18 -1.33 -27.73
N VAL A 111 -1.30 -0.86 -28.28
CA VAL A 111 -2.04 -1.64 -29.31
C VAL A 111 -1.31 -1.73 -30.64
N LYS A 112 -0.54 -0.68 -31.01
CA LYS A 112 0.36 -0.73 -32.17
C LYS A 112 1.46 -1.78 -31.99
N ASP A 113 2.00 -1.94 -30.78
CA ASP A 113 3.01 -2.97 -30.48
C ASP A 113 2.45 -4.40 -30.56
N ILE A 114 1.18 -4.61 -30.19
CA ILE A 114 0.53 -5.93 -30.32
C ILE A 114 0.54 -6.39 -31.79
N GLY A 115 0.22 -5.49 -32.71
CA GLY A 115 0.16 -5.75 -34.15
C GLY A 115 -1.11 -6.50 -34.58
N ALA A 116 -1.10 -7.01 -35.82
CA ALA A 116 -2.19 -7.81 -36.35
C ALA A 116 -2.09 -9.29 -35.93
N LYS A 117 -3.24 -9.93 -35.72
CA LYS A 117 -3.37 -11.38 -35.59
C LYS A 117 -3.97 -11.93 -36.88
N THR A 118 -3.38 -12.99 -37.41
CA THR A 118 -3.80 -13.59 -38.67
C THR A 118 -4.46 -14.94 -38.42
N VAL A 119 -5.52 -15.25 -39.17
CA VAL A 119 -6.21 -16.55 -39.15
C VAL A 119 -6.63 -16.93 -40.56
N PHE A 120 -6.76 -18.23 -40.80
CA PHE A 120 -7.08 -18.82 -42.09
C PHE A 120 -8.42 -19.57 -42.02
N ASP A 121 -9.16 -19.64 -43.13
CA ASP A 121 -10.49 -20.28 -43.19
C ASP A 121 -10.47 -21.76 -43.64
N SER A 122 -9.28 -22.31 -43.94
CA SER A 122 -9.11 -23.70 -44.36
C SER A 122 -8.44 -24.55 -43.28
N SER A 123 -8.89 -25.81 -43.15
CA SER A 123 -8.23 -26.85 -42.34
C SER A 123 -7.35 -27.78 -43.18
N ASP A 124 -7.26 -27.57 -44.50
CA ASP A 124 -6.48 -28.39 -45.43
C ASP A 124 -4.97 -28.07 -45.30
N PRO A 125 -4.09 -29.05 -45.02
CA PRO A 125 -2.65 -28.85 -44.94
C PRO A 125 -2.03 -28.27 -46.22
N ASP A 126 -2.58 -28.58 -47.40
CA ASP A 126 -2.01 -28.19 -48.70
C ASP A 126 -2.56 -26.84 -49.21
N ARG A 127 -3.62 -26.31 -48.58
CA ARG A 127 -4.26 -25.04 -48.96
C ARG A 127 -4.67 -24.23 -47.73
N LEU A 128 -3.94 -23.14 -47.48
CA LEU A 128 -4.20 -22.24 -46.35
C LEU A 128 -5.53 -21.45 -46.46
N GLY A 129 -6.12 -21.31 -47.65
CA GLY A 129 -7.40 -20.61 -47.81
C GLY A 129 -7.28 -19.08 -47.79
N ASN A 130 -8.37 -18.38 -47.44
CA ASN A 130 -8.37 -16.93 -47.30
C ASN A 130 -7.71 -16.52 -45.98
N LYS A 131 -6.97 -15.42 -46.01
CA LYS A 131 -6.28 -14.81 -44.88
C LYS A 131 -7.15 -13.71 -44.27
N LEU A 132 -7.41 -13.76 -42.97
CA LEU A 132 -7.98 -12.65 -42.20
C LEU A 132 -6.92 -12.10 -41.26
N SER A 133 -6.58 -10.82 -41.40
CA SER A 133 -5.70 -10.11 -40.47
C SER A 133 -6.50 -9.10 -39.67
N ILE A 134 -6.50 -9.24 -38.34
CA ILE A 134 -7.27 -8.39 -37.42
C ILE A 134 -6.36 -7.67 -36.43
N ARG A 135 -6.57 -6.37 -36.24
CA ARG A 135 -5.80 -5.53 -35.30
C ARG A 135 -6.70 -4.51 -34.61
N VAL A 136 -6.27 -4.04 -33.44
CA VAL A 136 -6.88 -2.86 -32.81
C VAL A 136 -6.11 -1.63 -33.27
N ASP A 137 -6.79 -0.72 -33.95
CA ASP A 137 -6.21 0.49 -34.54
C ASP A 137 -6.03 1.60 -33.50
N SER A 138 -7.05 1.81 -32.67
CA SER A 138 -7.01 2.78 -31.58
C SER A 138 -7.92 2.38 -30.42
N VAL A 139 -7.57 2.90 -29.24
CA VAL A 139 -8.30 2.72 -27.99
C VAL A 139 -8.56 4.08 -27.38
N SER A 140 -9.79 4.29 -26.92
CA SER A 140 -10.18 5.49 -26.19
C SER A 140 -10.97 5.15 -24.93
N LEU A 141 -10.74 5.93 -23.89
CA LEU A 141 -11.49 5.88 -22.65
C LEU A 141 -12.41 7.10 -22.60
N ALA A 142 -13.71 6.86 -22.42
CA ALA A 142 -14.68 7.91 -22.19
C ALA A 142 -14.58 8.46 -20.76
N ARG A 143 -15.34 9.53 -20.46
CA ARG A 143 -15.62 9.92 -19.07
C ARG A 143 -16.83 9.13 -18.54
N PRO A 144 -16.95 8.90 -17.22
CA PRO A 144 -18.10 8.22 -16.62
C PRO A 144 -19.42 8.91 -16.94
N LEU A 145 -20.38 8.14 -17.41
CA LEU A 145 -21.72 8.60 -17.74
C LEU A 145 -22.74 7.61 -17.21
N VAL A 146 -23.93 8.11 -16.91
CA VAL A 146 -25.09 7.29 -16.55
C VAL A 146 -25.41 6.33 -17.72
N PRO A 147 -25.75 5.06 -17.46
CA PRO A 147 -26.09 4.09 -18.50
C PRO A 147 -27.09 4.63 -19.52
N PRO A 148 -26.98 4.26 -20.81
CA PRO A 148 -27.90 4.73 -21.85
C PRO A 148 -29.33 4.23 -21.68
N THR A 149 -29.53 3.18 -20.88
CA THR A 149 -30.84 2.64 -20.51
C THR A 149 -31.63 3.56 -19.59
N ASP A 150 -30.96 4.38 -18.79
CA ASP A 150 -31.61 5.36 -17.92
C ASP A 150 -32.10 6.55 -18.76
N LYS A 151 -33.42 6.75 -18.76
CA LYS A 151 -34.11 7.85 -19.45
C LYS A 151 -34.56 8.96 -18.51
N LEU A 152 -34.47 8.76 -17.19
CA LEU A 152 -34.95 9.70 -16.18
C LEU A 152 -33.90 10.75 -15.82
N SER A 153 -32.62 10.36 -15.84
CA SER A 153 -31.52 11.24 -15.44
C SER A 153 -31.30 12.41 -16.42
N VAL A 154 -31.61 13.64 -15.98
CA VAL A 154 -31.36 14.88 -16.73
C VAL A 154 -29.86 15.17 -16.85
N ASN A 155 -29.13 15.06 -15.74
CA ASN A 155 -27.67 15.14 -15.75
C ASN A 155 -27.07 13.75 -15.98
N ARG A 156 -26.48 13.56 -17.15
CA ARG A 156 -25.89 12.26 -17.53
C ARG A 156 -24.47 12.06 -17.01
N LYS A 157 -23.87 13.05 -16.33
CA LYS A 157 -22.54 12.93 -15.72
C LYS A 157 -22.64 12.25 -14.37
N THR A 158 -21.97 11.11 -14.22
CA THR A 158 -21.85 10.43 -12.94
C THR A 158 -20.67 11.01 -12.16
N PHE A 159 -20.90 11.45 -10.93
CA PHE A 159 -19.84 11.94 -10.05
C PHE A 159 -19.35 10.83 -9.09
N PRO A 160 -18.11 10.92 -8.57
CA PRO A 160 -17.60 9.92 -7.64
C PRO A 160 -18.43 9.81 -6.34
N SER A 161 -18.91 10.93 -5.80
CA SER A 161 -19.83 10.99 -4.66
C SER A 161 -21.05 10.09 -4.84
N GLU A 162 -21.70 10.15 -6.00
CA GLU A 162 -22.83 9.28 -6.35
C GLU A 162 -22.45 7.79 -6.30
N CYS A 163 -21.28 7.41 -6.83
CA CYS A 163 -20.80 6.02 -6.79
C CYS A 163 -20.48 5.54 -5.37
N ARG A 164 -20.00 6.41 -4.49
CA ARG A 164 -19.79 6.08 -3.06
C ARG A 164 -21.14 5.83 -2.38
N GLU A 165 -22.13 6.69 -2.60
CA GLU A 165 -23.46 6.55 -2.01
C GLU A 165 -24.20 5.31 -2.52
N ARG A 166 -24.16 5.04 -3.83
CA ARG A 166 -24.76 3.86 -4.47
C ARG A 166 -24.01 2.56 -4.19
N MET A 167 -22.83 2.63 -3.58
CA MET A 167 -21.89 1.52 -3.45
C MET A 167 -21.60 0.80 -4.78
N SER A 168 -21.51 1.58 -5.86
CA SER A 168 -21.19 1.12 -7.20
C SER A 168 -19.73 1.43 -7.57
N SER A 169 -19.29 1.00 -8.75
CA SER A 169 -17.94 1.30 -9.24
C SER A 169 -17.94 2.54 -10.13
N TYR A 170 -17.00 3.47 -9.91
CA TYR A 170 -16.84 4.67 -10.74
C TYR A 170 -16.16 4.30 -12.07
N ARG A 171 -16.97 4.11 -13.11
CA ARG A 171 -16.57 3.43 -14.35
C ARG A 171 -16.90 4.25 -15.60
N ALA A 172 -16.07 4.14 -16.62
CA ALA A 172 -16.30 4.73 -17.93
C ALA A 172 -16.19 3.69 -19.06
N LYS A 173 -16.84 3.97 -20.18
CA LYS A 173 -16.82 3.11 -21.35
C LYS A 173 -15.44 3.07 -22.00
N LEU A 174 -14.91 1.86 -22.23
CA LEU A 174 -13.74 1.61 -23.06
C LEU A 174 -14.19 1.36 -24.49
N VAL A 175 -13.65 2.11 -25.45
CA VAL A 175 -14.02 2.01 -26.86
C VAL A 175 -12.78 1.62 -27.66
N MET A 176 -12.91 0.54 -28.44
CA MET A 176 -11.83 -0.01 -29.27
C MET A 176 -12.25 0.04 -30.75
N LYS A 177 -11.39 0.59 -31.61
CA LYS A 177 -11.58 0.54 -33.06
C LYS A 177 -10.88 -0.69 -33.62
N LEU A 178 -11.65 -1.72 -33.93
CA LEU A 178 -11.15 -2.96 -34.52
C LEU A 178 -11.06 -2.77 -36.03
N SER A 179 -9.92 -3.10 -36.63
CA SER A 179 -9.71 -3.06 -38.08
C SER A 179 -9.28 -4.43 -38.57
N TRP A 180 -9.86 -4.89 -39.68
CA TRP A 180 -9.50 -6.17 -40.28
C TRP A 180 -9.39 -6.06 -41.81
N SER A 181 -8.51 -6.85 -42.39
CA SER A 181 -8.35 -7.01 -43.83
C SER A 181 -8.45 -8.48 -44.21
N VAL A 182 -9.05 -8.74 -45.38
CA VAL A 182 -9.16 -10.06 -45.98
C VAL A 182 -8.23 -10.13 -47.18
N ASN A 183 -7.36 -11.14 -47.24
CA ASN A 183 -6.36 -11.35 -48.29
C ASN A 183 -5.51 -10.10 -48.59
N ASP A 184 -5.06 -9.39 -47.54
CA ASP A 184 -4.27 -8.16 -47.64
C ASP A 184 -4.94 -7.04 -48.48
N GLY A 185 -6.28 -7.09 -48.61
CA GLY A 185 -7.12 -6.09 -49.28
C GLY A 185 -7.46 -4.86 -48.41
N PRO A 186 -8.47 -4.05 -48.79
CA PRO A 186 -8.82 -2.83 -48.07
C PRO A 186 -9.25 -3.14 -46.62
N GLU A 187 -8.76 -2.36 -45.67
CA GLU A 187 -9.12 -2.50 -44.25
C GLU A 187 -10.56 -2.01 -44.01
N GLU A 188 -11.39 -2.88 -43.44
CA GLU A 188 -12.65 -2.50 -42.82
C GLU A 188 -12.43 -2.17 -41.34
N SER A 189 -13.25 -1.30 -40.76
CA SER A 189 -13.20 -1.02 -39.33
C SER A 189 -14.57 -0.95 -38.68
N GLU A 190 -14.65 -1.41 -37.43
CA GLU A 190 -15.83 -1.36 -36.59
C GLU A 190 -15.44 -0.92 -35.18
N THR A 191 -16.24 -0.06 -34.58
CA THR A 191 -16.05 0.38 -33.20
C THR A 191 -16.76 -0.59 -32.25
N ARG A 192 -16.01 -1.18 -31.33
CA ARG A 192 -16.52 -2.15 -30.35
C ARG A 192 -16.43 -1.60 -28.92
N ASP A 193 -17.38 -2.02 -28.11
CA ASP A 193 -17.44 -1.74 -26.68
C ASP A 193 -16.55 -2.75 -25.90
N GLY A 194 -15.55 -2.25 -25.19
CA GLY A 194 -14.67 -3.01 -24.31
C GLY A 194 -15.19 -3.17 -22.88
N GLY A 195 -16.42 -2.73 -22.63
CA GLY A 195 -17.03 -2.69 -21.31
C GLY A 195 -16.64 -1.45 -20.50
N ASN A 196 -17.14 -1.39 -19.28
CA ASN A 196 -16.94 -0.24 -18.38
C ASN A 196 -15.73 -0.46 -17.46
N VAL A 197 -14.72 0.38 -17.62
CA VAL A 197 -13.44 0.33 -16.90
C VAL A 197 -13.44 1.33 -15.73
N PRO A 198 -13.01 0.94 -14.52
CA PRO A 198 -12.86 1.87 -13.40
C PRO A 198 -11.88 3.02 -13.69
N ILE A 199 -12.24 4.25 -13.33
CA ILE A 199 -11.46 5.47 -13.59
C ILE A 199 -10.84 6.02 -12.31
N MET A 200 -9.59 6.48 -12.41
CA MET A 200 -8.88 7.11 -11.29
C MET A 200 -9.43 8.52 -11.03
N LEU A 201 -9.70 8.85 -9.76
CA LEU A 201 -10.22 10.17 -9.38
C LEU A 201 -9.20 11.28 -9.65
N LYS A 202 -9.72 12.46 -10.05
CA LYS A 202 -8.98 13.66 -10.51
C LYS A 202 -8.04 13.47 -11.71
N SER A 203 -8.04 12.30 -12.32
CA SER A 203 -7.40 12.09 -13.62
C SER A 203 -8.14 12.79 -14.76
N ASN A 204 -7.53 12.84 -15.94
CA ASN A 204 -8.09 13.43 -17.16
C ASN A 204 -9.37 12.76 -17.71
N ARG A 205 -9.75 11.61 -17.13
CA ARG A 205 -11.01 10.91 -17.43
C ARG A 205 -12.03 11.01 -16.30
N CYS A 206 -11.69 11.66 -15.19
CA CYS A 206 -12.61 11.99 -14.11
C CYS A 206 -13.30 13.34 -14.37
N HIS A 207 -14.53 13.53 -13.88
CA HIS A 207 -15.20 14.83 -13.95
C HIS A 207 -14.65 15.86 -12.96
N LEU A 208 -13.90 15.42 -11.94
CA LEU A 208 -13.25 16.30 -10.96
C LEU A 208 -11.95 16.94 -11.50
N GLU A 209 -11.54 16.61 -12.72
CA GLU A 209 -10.36 17.20 -13.36
C GLU A 209 -10.52 18.72 -13.48
N LYS A 210 -9.51 19.48 -13.03
CA LYS A 210 -9.46 20.97 -13.09
C LYS A 210 -10.61 21.70 -12.39
N MET A 211 -11.38 21.02 -11.53
CA MET A 211 -12.36 21.69 -10.67
C MET A 211 -11.65 22.51 -9.59
N SER A 212 -12.17 23.71 -9.33
CA SER A 212 -11.75 24.53 -8.19
C SER A 212 -12.24 23.94 -6.86
N PRO A 213 -11.63 24.28 -5.72
CA PRO A 213 -12.10 23.85 -4.40
C PRO A 213 -13.59 24.14 -4.16
N LYS A 214 -14.09 25.30 -4.60
CA LYS A 214 -15.52 25.63 -4.51
C LYS A 214 -16.40 24.67 -5.32
N GLN A 215 -16.02 24.36 -6.55
CA GLN A 215 -16.74 23.42 -7.40
C GLN A 215 -16.71 21.99 -6.85
N LEU A 216 -15.62 21.58 -6.19
CA LEU A 216 -15.51 20.27 -5.52
C LEU A 216 -16.53 20.15 -4.38
N VAL A 217 -16.64 21.18 -3.54
CA VAL A 217 -17.64 21.23 -2.47
C VAL A 217 -19.06 21.19 -3.05
N ASP A 218 -19.33 21.97 -4.11
CA ASP A 218 -20.64 21.97 -4.79
C ASP A 218 -20.97 20.59 -5.43
N ALA A 219 -19.94 19.82 -5.82
CA ALA A 219 -20.05 18.44 -6.30
C ALA A 219 -20.08 17.38 -5.18
N LYS A 220 -20.20 17.79 -3.91
CA LYS A 220 -20.26 16.93 -2.71
C LYS A 220 -18.96 16.17 -2.38
N GLU A 221 -17.83 16.66 -2.88
CA GLU A 221 -16.49 16.13 -2.56
C GLU A 221 -15.81 16.98 -1.48
N GLU A 222 -14.68 16.52 -0.94
CA GLU A 222 -13.83 17.36 -0.10
C GLU A 222 -13.27 18.58 -0.85
N SER A 223 -13.10 19.72 -0.16
CA SER A 223 -12.58 20.97 -0.75
C SER A 223 -11.22 20.79 -1.43
N ASP A 224 -10.37 19.98 -0.81
CA ASP A 224 -9.03 19.64 -1.28
C ASP A 224 -8.93 18.13 -1.53
N GLU A 225 -9.90 17.56 -2.26
CA GLU A 225 -9.84 16.16 -2.71
C GLU A 225 -8.55 15.93 -3.51
N LEU A 226 -7.85 14.83 -3.20
CA LEU A 226 -6.53 14.51 -3.73
C LEU A 226 -6.62 13.71 -5.03
N GLY A 227 -7.57 12.78 -5.13
CA GLY A 227 -7.62 11.78 -6.20
C GLY A 227 -6.48 10.76 -6.11
N GLY A 228 -6.18 10.09 -7.23
CA GLY A 228 -5.12 9.07 -7.30
C GLY A 228 -5.55 7.65 -6.90
N TYR A 229 -6.82 7.44 -6.56
CA TYR A 229 -7.41 6.14 -6.23
C TYR A 229 -8.63 5.84 -7.11
N PHE A 230 -9.17 4.62 -7.00
CA PHE A 230 -10.34 4.11 -7.72
C PHE A 230 -11.47 3.81 -6.75
N ILE A 231 -12.72 3.96 -7.20
CA ILE A 231 -13.91 3.50 -6.45
C ILE A 231 -14.41 2.21 -7.09
N VAL A 232 -14.38 1.13 -6.32
CA VAL A 232 -14.81 -0.21 -6.75
C VAL A 232 -15.84 -0.75 -5.75
N ASN A 233 -17.09 -0.87 -6.20
CA ASN A 233 -18.24 -1.31 -5.40
C ASN A 233 -18.36 -0.51 -4.09
N GLY A 234 -18.29 0.82 -4.19
CA GLY A 234 -18.31 1.74 -3.04
C GLY A 234 -17.00 1.83 -2.24
N ILE A 235 -16.04 0.93 -2.45
CA ILE A 235 -14.79 0.89 -1.69
C ILE A 235 -13.68 1.63 -2.44
N GLU A 236 -12.98 2.51 -1.74
CA GLU A 236 -11.80 3.21 -2.25
C GLU A 236 -10.57 2.30 -2.26
N LYS A 237 -9.99 2.07 -3.43
CA LYS A 237 -8.83 1.21 -3.64
C LYS A 237 -7.77 1.93 -4.46
N LEU A 238 -6.50 1.71 -4.14
CA LEU A 238 -5.38 2.20 -4.94
C LEU A 238 -4.45 1.05 -5.36
N VAL A 239 -3.74 1.28 -6.46
CA VAL A 239 -2.64 0.40 -6.90
C VAL A 239 -1.36 0.90 -6.21
N ARG A 240 -0.72 0.07 -5.39
CA ARG A 240 0.48 0.49 -4.65
C ARG A 240 1.68 0.62 -5.58
N MET A 241 2.58 1.55 -5.27
CA MET A 241 3.86 1.67 -5.97
C MET A 241 4.80 0.51 -5.63
N LEU A 242 5.53 0.03 -6.63
CA LEU A 242 6.48 -1.08 -6.47
C LEU A 242 7.88 -0.67 -6.91
N ILE A 243 8.88 -1.02 -6.12
CA ILE A 243 10.27 -0.91 -6.53
C ILE A 243 10.61 -2.06 -7.48
N VAL A 244 11.09 -1.70 -8.67
CA VAL A 244 11.59 -2.65 -9.68
C VAL A 244 13.01 -2.27 -10.08
N GLN A 245 13.68 -3.15 -10.82
CA GLN A 245 15.00 -2.85 -11.36
C GLN A 245 14.93 -1.64 -12.30
N ARG A 246 15.93 -0.75 -12.19
CA ARG A 246 16.09 0.40 -13.07
C ARG A 246 16.13 -0.01 -14.54
N ARG A 247 15.37 0.70 -15.37
CA ARG A 247 15.25 0.43 -16.81
C ARG A 247 16.56 0.70 -17.55
N ASN A 248 16.75 -0.05 -18.64
CA ASN A 248 17.72 0.18 -19.69
C ASN A 248 19.19 0.32 -19.21
N HIS A 249 19.52 -0.20 -18.03
CA HIS A 249 20.88 -0.23 -17.49
C HIS A 249 21.33 -1.68 -17.24
N PRO A 250 22.46 -2.12 -17.85
CA PRO A 250 22.95 -3.48 -17.67
C PRO A 250 23.67 -3.64 -16.34
N MET A 251 23.09 -4.40 -15.42
CA MET A 251 23.64 -4.64 -14.09
C MET A 251 24.52 -5.89 -14.03
N ALA A 252 25.72 -5.77 -13.47
CA ALA A 252 26.61 -6.87 -13.14
C ALA A 252 26.15 -7.52 -11.82
N LEU A 253 25.73 -8.79 -11.84
CA LEU A 253 25.16 -9.46 -10.68
C LEU A 253 25.94 -10.74 -10.33
N ILE A 254 26.10 -10.96 -9.03
CA ILE A 254 26.55 -12.24 -8.47
C ILE A 254 25.40 -12.81 -7.66
N ARG A 255 24.79 -13.90 -8.14
CA ARG A 255 23.65 -14.55 -7.47
C ARG A 255 23.86 -16.06 -7.38
N PRO A 256 23.76 -16.65 -6.17
CA PRO A 256 23.82 -18.11 -6.01
C PRO A 256 22.76 -18.84 -6.85
N SER A 257 21.58 -18.24 -7.00
CA SER A 257 20.49 -18.80 -7.82
C SER A 257 20.86 -18.98 -9.29
N PHE A 258 21.85 -18.26 -9.82
CA PHE A 258 22.33 -18.47 -11.19
C PHE A 258 23.12 -19.77 -11.32
N GLY A 259 23.92 -20.12 -10.30
CA GLY A 259 24.64 -21.40 -10.27
C GLY A 259 23.72 -22.62 -10.16
N ASN A 260 22.56 -22.45 -9.51
CA ASN A 260 21.58 -23.54 -9.33
C ASN A 260 20.78 -23.87 -10.60
N ARG A 261 20.95 -23.12 -11.70
CA ARG A 261 20.23 -23.37 -12.97
C ARG A 261 20.73 -24.59 -13.74
N GLY A 262 21.97 -25.02 -13.48
CA GLY A 262 22.57 -26.18 -14.15
C GLY A 262 24.03 -26.35 -13.76
N ALA A 263 24.57 -27.56 -13.91
CA ALA A 263 25.92 -27.90 -13.44
C ALA A 263 27.04 -27.03 -14.03
N SER A 264 26.88 -26.59 -15.30
CA SER A 264 27.82 -25.74 -16.02
C SER A 264 27.66 -24.24 -15.71
N TYR A 265 26.60 -23.82 -15.01
CA TYR A 265 26.36 -22.41 -14.72
C TYR A 265 27.29 -21.91 -13.61
N THR A 266 27.65 -20.63 -13.70
CA THR A 266 28.30 -19.91 -12.61
C THR A 266 27.33 -18.95 -11.91
N LYS A 267 27.79 -18.35 -10.81
CA LYS A 267 27.05 -17.32 -10.08
C LYS A 267 27.02 -15.95 -10.78
N PHE A 268 27.81 -15.76 -11.84
CA PHE A 268 27.99 -14.48 -12.52
C PHE A 268 26.97 -14.30 -13.64
N GLY A 269 26.43 -13.09 -13.77
CA GLY A 269 25.60 -12.73 -14.91
C GLY A 269 25.41 -11.23 -15.05
N VAL A 270 25.02 -10.79 -16.24
CA VAL A 270 24.62 -9.40 -16.49
C VAL A 270 23.13 -9.38 -16.80
N GLN A 271 22.36 -8.59 -16.05
CA GLN A 271 20.91 -8.49 -16.20
C GLN A 271 20.51 -7.08 -16.60
N ILE A 272 19.72 -6.96 -17.67
CA ILE A 272 19.14 -5.69 -18.11
C ILE A 272 17.63 -5.82 -18.21
N ARG A 273 16.91 -4.83 -17.66
CA ARG A 273 15.46 -4.70 -17.80
C ARG A 273 15.16 -3.67 -18.88
N CYS A 274 14.75 -4.13 -20.05
CA CYS A 274 14.48 -3.28 -21.19
C CYS A 274 13.00 -2.90 -21.21
N VAL A 275 12.69 -1.62 -21.34
CA VAL A 275 11.31 -1.12 -21.29
C VAL A 275 10.93 -0.54 -22.65
N ARG A 276 9.80 -0.99 -23.20
CA ARG A 276 9.22 -0.45 -24.44
C ARG A 276 8.59 0.93 -24.18
N PRO A 277 8.35 1.75 -25.23
CA PRO A 277 7.70 3.05 -25.07
C PRO A 277 6.32 3.00 -24.38
N ASP A 278 5.59 1.89 -24.50
CA ASP A 278 4.30 1.64 -23.81
C ASP A 278 4.43 1.22 -22.33
N GLN A 279 5.65 1.29 -21.79
CA GLN A 279 6.06 0.86 -20.45
C GLN A 279 6.15 -0.65 -20.21
N THR A 280 5.72 -1.53 -21.13
CA THR A 280 5.92 -2.98 -20.94
C THR A 280 7.41 -3.34 -20.92
N SER A 281 7.82 -4.18 -19.97
CA SER A 281 9.23 -4.56 -19.84
C SER A 281 9.52 -5.99 -20.27
N GLN A 282 10.77 -6.21 -20.66
CA GLN A 282 11.34 -7.49 -20.99
C GLN A 282 12.74 -7.56 -20.37
N THR A 283 12.93 -8.48 -19.43
CA THR A 283 14.25 -8.72 -18.84
C THR A 283 15.07 -9.67 -19.73
N ASN A 284 16.30 -9.28 -20.04
CA ASN A 284 17.31 -10.10 -20.68
C ASN A 284 18.48 -10.35 -19.72
N VAL A 285 19.02 -11.57 -19.69
CA VAL A 285 20.15 -11.94 -18.82
C VAL A 285 21.22 -12.67 -19.61
N LEU A 286 22.47 -12.26 -19.44
CA LEU A 286 23.64 -13.02 -19.87
C LEU A 286 24.17 -13.84 -18.71
N HIS A 287 24.30 -15.16 -18.90
CA HIS A 287 24.95 -16.04 -17.95
C HIS A 287 26.34 -16.42 -18.42
N TYR A 288 27.30 -16.38 -17.51
CA TYR A 288 28.64 -16.94 -17.76
C TYR A 288 28.68 -18.40 -17.29
N LEU A 289 29.18 -19.29 -18.15
CA LEU A 289 29.30 -20.72 -17.86
C LEU A 289 30.75 -21.09 -17.53
N LYS A 290 30.93 -22.22 -16.84
CA LYS A 290 32.24 -22.74 -16.42
C LYS A 290 33.12 -23.13 -17.61
N ASP A 291 32.52 -23.49 -18.73
CA ASP A 291 33.20 -23.83 -19.98
C ASP A 291 33.64 -22.60 -20.78
N GLY A 292 33.36 -21.38 -20.29
CA GLY A 292 33.70 -20.12 -20.95
C GLY A 292 32.62 -19.59 -21.91
N ASN A 293 31.54 -20.35 -22.14
CA ASN A 293 30.44 -19.92 -22.98
C ASN A 293 29.55 -18.86 -22.30
N VAL A 294 28.85 -18.10 -23.13
CA VAL A 294 27.87 -17.09 -22.70
C VAL A 294 26.50 -17.38 -23.30
N THR A 295 25.51 -17.57 -22.45
CA THR A 295 24.11 -17.79 -22.86
C THR A 295 23.27 -16.55 -22.60
N PHE A 296 22.42 -16.22 -23.56
CA PHE A 296 21.42 -15.17 -23.48
C PHE A 296 20.07 -15.78 -23.09
N ARG A 297 19.53 -15.31 -21.98
CA ARG A 297 18.27 -15.76 -21.40
C ARG A 297 17.20 -14.69 -21.56
N PHE A 298 15.99 -15.14 -21.89
CA PHE A 298 14.77 -14.33 -21.81
C PHE A 298 13.60 -15.17 -21.29
N SER A 299 12.53 -14.50 -20.87
CA SER A 299 11.27 -15.15 -20.53
C SER A 299 10.17 -14.76 -21.50
N TRP A 300 9.34 -15.73 -21.89
CA TRP A 300 8.19 -15.53 -22.75
C TRP A 300 7.05 -16.44 -22.31
N ARG A 301 5.85 -15.88 -22.08
CA ARG A 301 4.66 -16.61 -21.61
C ARG A 301 4.95 -17.55 -20.42
N LYS A 302 5.64 -17.01 -19.39
CA LYS A 302 6.08 -17.71 -18.17
C LYS A 302 7.10 -18.84 -18.37
N ASN A 303 7.52 -19.10 -19.60
CA ASN A 303 8.62 -20.01 -19.89
C ASN A 303 9.93 -19.24 -20.00
N GLU A 304 11.05 -19.92 -19.78
CA GLU A 304 12.38 -19.37 -19.94
C GLU A 304 13.11 -20.07 -21.08
N TYR A 305 13.77 -19.27 -21.91
CA TYR A 305 14.52 -19.76 -23.06
C TYR A 305 15.96 -19.27 -22.99
N LEU A 306 16.86 -20.09 -23.53
CA LEU A 306 18.31 -19.89 -23.52
C LEU A 306 18.83 -20.03 -24.94
N VAL A 307 19.57 -19.03 -25.40
CA VAL A 307 20.14 -18.97 -26.75
C VAL A 307 21.62 -18.58 -26.63
N PRO A 308 22.56 -19.17 -27.39
CA PRO A 308 23.94 -18.72 -27.39
C PRO A 308 24.05 -17.24 -27.78
N ALA A 309 24.83 -16.44 -27.04
CA ALA A 309 24.90 -14.98 -27.28
C ALA A 309 25.37 -14.62 -28.70
N VAL A 310 26.30 -15.40 -29.27
CA VAL A 310 26.83 -15.21 -30.64
C VAL A 310 25.74 -15.42 -31.70
N MET A 311 24.79 -16.32 -31.47
CA MET A 311 23.67 -16.54 -32.38
C MET A 311 22.81 -15.29 -32.51
N ILE A 312 22.57 -14.58 -31.41
CA ILE A 312 21.82 -13.32 -31.42
C ILE A 312 22.64 -12.21 -32.10
N LEU A 313 23.94 -12.11 -31.80
CA LEU A 313 24.84 -11.13 -32.42
C LEU A 313 24.84 -11.25 -33.96
N LYS A 314 25.02 -12.46 -34.49
CA LYS A 314 25.01 -12.74 -35.94
C LYS A 314 23.62 -12.62 -36.58
N ALA A 315 22.53 -12.75 -35.81
CA ALA A 315 21.17 -12.54 -36.29
C ALA A 315 20.77 -11.06 -36.41
N LEU A 316 21.36 -10.17 -35.60
CA LEU A 316 21.04 -8.74 -35.59
C LEU A 316 21.54 -8.02 -36.86
N MET A 317 22.81 -8.22 -37.20
CA MET A 317 23.45 -7.61 -38.37
C MET A 317 24.49 -8.53 -38.99
N GLU A 318 24.74 -8.32 -40.29
CA GLU A 318 25.78 -9.05 -41.02
C GLU A 318 27.13 -8.68 -40.43
N THR A 319 27.81 -9.66 -39.82
CA THR A 319 29.00 -9.42 -39.00
C THR A 319 30.03 -10.53 -39.15
N SER A 320 31.29 -10.12 -39.21
CA SER A 320 32.42 -11.04 -39.16
C SER A 320 32.74 -11.42 -37.71
N ASP A 321 33.45 -12.54 -37.52
CA ASP A 321 33.99 -12.90 -36.21
C ASP A 321 34.96 -11.82 -35.69
N ARG A 322 35.59 -11.07 -36.61
CA ARG A 322 36.49 -9.95 -36.28
C ARG A 322 35.73 -8.78 -35.67
N ASP A 323 34.55 -8.44 -36.17
CA ASP A 323 33.74 -7.35 -35.59
C ASP A 323 33.31 -7.66 -34.15
N ILE A 324 32.95 -8.92 -33.88
CA ILE A 324 32.64 -9.39 -32.52
C ILE A 324 33.89 -9.34 -31.63
N PHE A 325 35.05 -9.68 -32.19
CA PHE A 325 36.33 -9.62 -31.48
C PHE A 325 36.74 -8.20 -31.13
N ASP A 326 36.76 -7.30 -32.10
CA ASP A 326 37.11 -5.89 -31.91
C ASP A 326 36.09 -5.20 -30.98
N GLY A 327 34.83 -5.61 -31.01
CA GLY A 327 33.78 -5.09 -30.11
C GLY A 327 33.90 -5.50 -28.63
N ILE A 328 34.63 -6.56 -28.30
CA ILE A 328 34.80 -7.04 -26.91
C ILE A 328 36.23 -6.79 -26.41
N VAL A 329 37.23 -7.04 -27.26
CA VAL A 329 38.67 -6.91 -26.92
C VAL A 329 39.16 -5.50 -27.17
N ALA A 330 38.78 -4.90 -28.30
CA ALA A 330 39.30 -3.62 -28.80
C ALA A 330 40.85 -3.56 -28.71
N ALA A 331 41.40 -2.59 -27.98
CA ALA A 331 42.84 -2.39 -27.82
C ALA A 331 43.50 -3.34 -26.80
N ASP A 332 42.72 -4.09 -26.01
CA ASP A 332 43.21 -4.93 -24.90
C ASP A 332 43.61 -6.35 -25.37
N THR A 333 44.40 -6.43 -26.45
CA THR A 333 44.83 -7.71 -27.04
C THR A 333 45.86 -8.47 -26.19
N SER A 334 46.49 -7.80 -25.23
CA SER A 334 47.43 -8.40 -24.29
C SER A 334 46.77 -9.24 -23.20
N ASN A 335 45.46 -9.09 -22.98
CA ASN A 335 44.73 -9.77 -21.92
C ASN A 335 44.33 -11.19 -22.35
N SER A 336 45.18 -12.16 -22.02
CA SER A 336 44.99 -13.59 -22.37
C SER A 336 43.67 -14.16 -21.85
N PHE A 337 43.24 -13.76 -20.64
CA PHE A 337 41.98 -14.22 -20.06
C PHE A 337 40.79 -13.89 -20.97
N LEU A 338 40.77 -12.68 -21.54
CA LEU A 338 39.69 -12.22 -22.37
C LEU A 338 39.75 -12.81 -23.78
N THR A 339 40.93 -12.86 -24.39
CA THR A 339 41.11 -13.42 -25.74
C THR A 339 40.77 -14.91 -25.78
N ASP A 340 41.20 -15.70 -24.79
CA ASP A 340 40.98 -17.15 -24.75
C ASP A 340 39.50 -17.50 -24.61
N ARG A 341 38.76 -16.75 -23.77
CA ARG A 341 37.32 -16.95 -23.55
C ARG A 341 36.53 -16.60 -24.79
N LEU A 342 36.92 -15.53 -25.48
CA LEU A 342 36.27 -15.11 -26.70
C LEU A 342 36.55 -16.09 -27.86
N GLU A 343 37.78 -16.59 -27.97
CA GLU A 343 38.12 -17.62 -28.95
C GLU A 343 37.25 -18.87 -28.77
N LEU A 344 37.05 -19.31 -27.52
CA LEU A 344 36.18 -20.43 -27.19
C LEU A 344 34.73 -20.13 -27.60
N LEU A 345 34.20 -18.96 -27.26
CA LEU A 345 32.84 -18.53 -27.60
C LEU A 345 32.59 -18.56 -29.13
N LEU A 346 33.54 -18.06 -29.92
CA LEU A 346 33.44 -18.04 -31.38
C LEU A 346 33.56 -19.44 -31.99
N ARG A 347 34.48 -20.27 -31.50
CA ARG A 347 34.66 -21.66 -31.97
C ARG A 347 33.46 -22.54 -31.65
N THR A 348 32.83 -22.37 -30.50
CA THR A 348 31.61 -23.12 -30.14
C THR A 348 30.47 -22.82 -31.11
N TYR A 349 30.30 -21.55 -31.52
CA TYR A 349 29.25 -21.19 -32.48
C TYR A 349 29.46 -21.84 -33.86
N LYS A 350 30.70 -22.01 -34.33
CA LYS A 350 30.98 -22.63 -35.63
C LYS A 350 30.42 -24.04 -35.78
N ARG A 351 30.15 -24.76 -34.68
CA ARG A 351 29.52 -26.09 -34.70
C ARG A 351 28.07 -26.09 -35.20
N TYR A 352 27.39 -24.95 -35.20
CA TYR A 352 26.02 -24.83 -35.71
C TYR A 352 25.96 -24.80 -37.25
N ASN A 353 27.09 -24.63 -37.96
CA ASN A 353 27.17 -24.54 -39.42
C ASN A 353 26.23 -23.47 -40.03
N LEU A 354 26.11 -22.32 -39.36
CA LEU A 354 25.33 -21.15 -39.81
C LEU A 354 26.31 -20.05 -40.23
N HIS A 355 26.28 -19.65 -41.49
CA HIS A 355 27.28 -18.75 -42.07
C HIS A 355 26.72 -17.36 -42.41
N SER A 356 25.45 -17.25 -42.79
CA SER A 356 24.79 -15.98 -43.09
C SER A 356 23.83 -15.51 -42.00
N LYS A 357 23.55 -14.20 -41.96
CA LYS A 357 22.50 -13.64 -41.09
C LYS A 357 21.14 -14.29 -41.37
N ASN A 358 20.80 -14.48 -42.64
CA ASN A 358 19.50 -15.02 -43.03
C ASN A 358 19.34 -16.49 -42.62
N GLU A 359 20.39 -17.32 -42.73
CA GLU A 359 20.40 -18.68 -42.18
C GLU A 359 20.19 -18.68 -40.66
N THR A 360 20.87 -17.77 -39.95
CA THR A 360 20.76 -17.67 -38.49
C THR A 360 19.36 -17.24 -38.06
N LEU A 361 18.76 -16.28 -38.78
CA LEU A 361 17.37 -15.87 -38.57
C LEU A 361 16.38 -16.99 -38.87
N ALA A 362 16.58 -17.74 -39.97
CA ALA A 362 15.75 -18.88 -40.32
C ALA A 362 15.83 -19.98 -39.25
N TYR A 363 17.02 -20.26 -38.72
CA TYR A 363 17.21 -21.22 -37.63
C TYR A 363 16.48 -20.79 -36.35
N LEU A 364 16.57 -19.51 -35.98
CA LEU A 364 15.82 -18.97 -34.84
C LEU A 364 14.31 -19.04 -35.09
N GLY A 365 13.86 -18.73 -36.30
CA GLY A 365 12.46 -18.83 -36.73
C GLY A 365 11.91 -20.24 -36.55
N ASP A 366 12.61 -21.24 -37.08
CA ASP A 366 12.21 -22.65 -37.01
C ASP A 366 11.97 -23.08 -35.56
N LYS A 367 12.91 -22.73 -34.65
CA LYS A 367 12.81 -23.12 -33.24
C LYS A 367 11.75 -22.35 -32.45
N PHE A 368 11.48 -21.09 -32.78
CA PHE A 368 10.58 -20.24 -32.02
C PHE A 368 9.19 -20.04 -32.65
N ARG A 369 8.92 -20.58 -33.85
CA ARG A 369 7.63 -20.49 -34.55
C ARG A 369 6.44 -20.87 -33.67
N ILE A 370 6.51 -22.05 -33.03
CA ILE A 370 5.42 -22.57 -32.17
C ILE A 370 5.25 -21.70 -30.91
N VAL A 371 6.36 -21.30 -30.29
CA VAL A 371 6.37 -20.52 -29.05
C VAL A 371 5.72 -19.14 -29.23
N PHE A 372 5.95 -18.52 -30.38
CA PHE A 372 5.37 -17.21 -30.73
C PHE A 372 3.96 -17.32 -31.32
N GLY A 373 3.49 -18.53 -31.62
CA GLY A 373 2.22 -18.74 -32.32
C GLY A 373 2.21 -18.08 -33.70
N ALA A 374 3.34 -18.13 -34.40
CA ALA A 374 3.47 -17.57 -35.75
C ALA A 374 2.58 -18.35 -36.72
N THR A 375 1.98 -17.63 -37.67
CA THR A 375 1.08 -18.23 -38.66
C THR A 375 1.86 -18.93 -39.78
N PRO A 376 1.26 -19.91 -40.48
CA PRO A 376 1.97 -20.73 -41.47
C PRO A 376 2.46 -19.95 -42.71
N ASP A 377 1.88 -18.79 -43.00
CA ASP A 377 2.27 -17.90 -44.10
C ASP A 377 3.58 -17.15 -43.86
N VAL A 378 3.99 -17.01 -42.59
CA VAL A 378 5.17 -16.23 -42.21
C VAL A 378 6.43 -17.10 -42.36
N SER A 379 7.40 -16.59 -43.12
CA SER A 379 8.67 -17.28 -43.33
C SER A 379 9.48 -17.40 -42.03
N ASP A 380 10.33 -18.41 -41.92
CA ASP A 380 11.20 -18.58 -40.74
C ASP A 380 12.08 -17.34 -40.49
N ILE A 381 12.52 -16.66 -41.54
CA ILE A 381 13.33 -15.44 -41.44
C ILE A 381 12.54 -14.32 -40.77
N GLU A 382 11.26 -14.16 -41.12
CA GLU A 382 10.38 -13.15 -40.52
C GLU A 382 10.04 -13.48 -39.07
N VAL A 383 9.81 -14.75 -38.74
CA VAL A 383 9.66 -15.20 -37.35
C VAL A 383 10.93 -14.88 -36.55
N GLY A 384 12.11 -15.16 -37.10
CA GLY A 384 13.39 -14.81 -36.47
C GLY A 384 13.52 -13.30 -36.21
N LYS A 385 13.14 -12.46 -37.17
CA LYS A 385 13.12 -10.99 -36.99
C LYS A 385 12.14 -10.56 -35.89
N GLU A 386 10.98 -11.19 -35.80
CA GLU A 386 9.98 -10.91 -34.77
C GLU A 386 10.48 -11.28 -33.36
N VAL A 387 11.21 -12.39 -33.22
CA VAL A 387 11.88 -12.76 -31.96
C VAL A 387 12.82 -11.66 -31.50
N LEU A 388 13.69 -11.17 -32.39
CA LEU A 388 14.64 -10.10 -32.07
C LEU A 388 13.93 -8.79 -31.73
N ARG A 389 12.84 -8.46 -32.43
CA ARG A 389 12.04 -7.25 -32.20
C ARG A 389 11.34 -7.29 -30.84
N ARG A 390 10.69 -8.41 -30.49
CA ARG A 390 9.89 -8.53 -29.27
C ARG A 390 10.69 -8.83 -28.02
N ILE A 391 11.88 -9.42 -28.12
CA ILE A 391 12.57 -9.96 -26.94
C ILE A 391 13.91 -9.31 -26.66
N VAL A 392 14.73 -9.10 -27.69
CA VAL A 392 16.12 -8.69 -27.52
C VAL A 392 16.20 -7.17 -27.43
N LEU A 393 16.58 -6.67 -26.26
CA LEU A 393 16.88 -5.25 -25.99
C LEU A 393 15.82 -4.30 -26.58
N VAL A 394 14.56 -4.51 -26.16
CA VAL A 394 13.37 -3.90 -26.76
C VAL A 394 13.27 -2.37 -26.60
N HIS A 395 14.13 -1.77 -25.78
CA HIS A 395 14.23 -0.31 -25.66
C HIS A 395 14.93 0.32 -26.86
N LEU A 396 15.67 -0.46 -27.65
CA LEU A 396 16.36 -0.03 -28.86
C LEU A 396 15.57 -0.45 -30.10
N THR A 397 15.39 0.46 -31.04
CA THR A 397 14.72 0.19 -32.31
C THR A 397 15.69 -0.33 -33.38
N ASP A 398 16.91 0.20 -33.41
CA ASP A 398 17.93 -0.17 -34.39
C ASP A 398 18.72 -1.43 -33.97
N ASN A 399 18.91 -2.33 -34.93
CA ASN A 399 19.65 -3.57 -34.70
C ASN A 399 21.16 -3.33 -34.49
N ALA A 400 21.74 -2.27 -35.08
CA ALA A 400 23.14 -1.94 -34.85
C ALA A 400 23.39 -1.50 -33.39
N ASP A 401 22.48 -0.72 -32.82
CA ASP A 401 22.57 -0.33 -31.40
C ASP A 401 22.37 -1.52 -30.47
N LYS A 402 21.44 -2.43 -30.80
CA LYS A 402 21.28 -3.70 -30.07
C LYS A 402 22.57 -4.53 -30.10
N PHE A 403 23.22 -4.62 -31.26
CA PHE A 403 24.47 -5.35 -31.43
C PHE A 403 25.57 -4.78 -30.53
N ARG A 404 25.78 -3.46 -30.57
CA ARG A 404 26.76 -2.77 -29.71
C ARG A 404 26.47 -2.95 -28.22
N MET A 405 25.21 -2.88 -27.81
CA MET A 405 24.83 -3.05 -26.41
C MET A 405 25.08 -4.48 -25.91
N ILE A 406 24.83 -5.52 -26.72
CA ILE A 406 25.17 -6.90 -26.33
C ILE A 406 26.68 -7.07 -26.19
N LEU A 407 27.48 -6.50 -27.10
CA LEU A 407 28.95 -6.51 -26.98
C LEU A 407 29.42 -5.85 -25.69
N PHE A 408 28.86 -4.67 -25.37
CA PHE A 408 29.11 -3.98 -24.10
C PHE A 408 28.76 -4.84 -22.88
N MET A 409 27.60 -5.50 -22.90
CA MET A 409 27.18 -6.40 -21.82
C MET A 409 28.10 -7.61 -21.65
N ILE A 410 28.60 -8.20 -22.75
CA ILE A 410 29.56 -9.31 -22.71
C ILE A 410 30.91 -8.84 -22.14
N ARG A 411 31.41 -7.67 -22.57
CA ARG A 411 32.64 -7.10 -21.99
C ARG A 411 32.47 -6.82 -20.49
N LYS A 412 31.37 -6.19 -20.07
CA LYS A 412 31.06 -5.96 -18.64
C LYS A 412 30.96 -7.28 -17.86
N LEU A 413 30.41 -8.35 -18.45
CA LEU A 413 30.36 -9.68 -17.86
C LEU A 413 31.77 -10.26 -17.65
N TYR A 414 32.66 -10.19 -18.64
CA TYR A 414 34.02 -10.69 -18.49
C TYR A 414 34.83 -9.89 -17.47
N THR A 415 34.67 -8.56 -17.41
CA THR A 415 35.28 -7.72 -16.37
C THR A 415 34.79 -8.10 -14.96
N LEU A 416 33.51 -8.44 -14.79
CA LEU A 416 32.96 -8.96 -13.53
C LEU A 416 33.57 -10.32 -13.15
N VAL A 417 33.73 -11.23 -14.12
CA VAL A 417 34.28 -12.56 -13.88
C VAL A 417 35.78 -12.50 -13.55
N ALA A 418 36.52 -11.60 -14.19
CA ALA A 418 37.94 -11.34 -13.90
C ALA A 418 38.15 -10.75 -12.49
N GLY A 419 37.13 -10.12 -11.92
CA GLY A 419 37.20 -9.46 -10.61
C GLY A 419 37.64 -7.99 -10.67
N ASP A 420 37.69 -7.42 -11.87
CA ASP A 420 38.04 -6.01 -12.11
C ASP A 420 36.84 -5.07 -11.93
N CYS A 421 35.63 -5.61 -11.88
CA CYS A 421 34.38 -4.89 -11.61
C CYS A 421 33.67 -5.48 -10.39
N ALA A 422 33.22 -4.61 -9.48
CA ALA A 422 32.33 -4.98 -8.38
C ALA A 422 30.93 -5.35 -8.90
N PRO A 423 30.19 -6.25 -8.21
CA PRO A 423 28.80 -6.49 -8.52
C PRO A 423 27.92 -5.29 -8.14
N ASP A 424 26.99 -4.92 -9.01
CA ASP A 424 25.96 -3.92 -8.78
C ASP A 424 24.95 -4.46 -7.76
N ASN A 425 24.65 -3.69 -6.70
CA ASN A 425 23.72 -4.12 -5.65
C ASN A 425 22.24 -3.88 -6.07
N PRO A 426 21.42 -4.90 -6.37
CA PRO A 426 20.02 -4.71 -6.75
C PRO A 426 19.12 -4.16 -5.64
N ASP A 427 19.60 -4.16 -4.41
CA ASP A 427 18.87 -3.63 -3.26
C ASP A 427 19.21 -2.17 -2.96
N ALA A 428 20.27 -1.61 -3.58
CA ALA A 428 20.60 -0.19 -3.51
C ALA A 428 19.66 0.64 -4.39
N THR A 429 19.24 1.80 -3.88
CA THR A 429 18.29 2.70 -4.55
C THR A 429 18.81 3.19 -5.90
N GLN A 430 20.14 3.30 -6.07
CA GLN A 430 20.78 3.69 -7.34
C GLN A 430 20.38 2.82 -8.54
N HIS A 431 20.11 1.53 -8.32
CA HIS A 431 19.76 0.57 -9.38
C HIS A 431 18.27 0.22 -9.40
N GLN A 432 17.45 1.04 -8.76
CA GLN A 432 16.01 0.83 -8.64
C GLN A 432 15.22 1.96 -9.31
N GLU A 433 13.99 1.66 -9.68
CA GLU A 433 13.00 2.65 -10.11
C GLU A 433 11.62 2.29 -9.55
N VAL A 434 10.64 3.19 -9.71
CA VAL A 434 9.30 3.02 -9.15
C VAL A 434 8.28 2.71 -10.25
N LEU A 435 7.76 1.47 -10.26
CA LEU A 435 6.61 1.11 -11.07
C LEU A 435 5.35 1.76 -10.50
N LEU A 436 4.79 2.69 -11.28
CA LEU A 436 3.61 3.46 -10.92
C LEU A 436 2.31 2.69 -11.24
N GLY A 437 1.26 2.98 -10.46
CA GLY A 437 -0.03 2.31 -10.56
C GLY A 437 -0.70 2.45 -11.93
N GLY A 438 -0.65 3.65 -12.53
CA GLY A 438 -1.21 3.91 -13.86
C GLY A 438 -0.52 3.11 -14.96
N PHE A 439 0.82 3.04 -14.94
CA PHE A 439 1.58 2.25 -15.92
C PHE A 439 1.27 0.76 -15.82
N LEU A 440 1.22 0.20 -14.61
CA LEU A 440 0.80 -1.19 -14.40
C LEU A 440 -0.63 -1.43 -14.91
N TYR A 441 -1.53 -0.47 -14.69
CA TYR A 441 -2.90 -0.55 -15.19
C TYR A 441 -2.94 -0.60 -16.73
N GLY A 442 -2.13 0.24 -17.40
CA GLY A 442 -1.95 0.22 -18.86
C GLY A 442 -1.38 -1.08 -19.41
N MET A 443 -0.37 -1.66 -18.73
CA MET A 443 0.19 -2.96 -19.09
C MET A 443 -0.87 -4.06 -19.08
N ILE A 444 -1.74 -4.06 -18.05
CA ILE A 444 -2.83 -5.04 -17.94
C ILE A 444 -3.86 -4.82 -19.05
N ILE A 445 -4.26 -3.57 -19.34
CA ILE A 445 -5.19 -3.26 -20.43
C ILE A 445 -4.63 -3.80 -21.77
N LYS A 446 -3.36 -3.53 -22.08
CA LYS A 446 -2.71 -4.02 -23.30
C LYS A 446 -2.80 -5.55 -23.39
N GLU A 447 -2.48 -6.27 -22.30
CA GLU A 447 -2.54 -7.73 -22.31
C GLU A 447 -3.97 -8.26 -22.46
N LYS A 448 -4.97 -7.60 -21.84
CA LYS A 448 -6.38 -7.98 -22.02
C LYS A 448 -6.90 -7.73 -23.43
N ILE A 449 -6.36 -6.74 -24.14
CA ILE A 449 -6.64 -6.53 -25.56
C ILE A 449 -5.98 -7.63 -26.41
N ASP A 450 -4.74 -8.02 -26.12
CA ASP A 450 -4.09 -9.16 -26.81
C ASP A 450 -4.85 -10.48 -26.57
N GLU A 451 -5.30 -10.75 -25.33
CA GLU A 451 -6.18 -11.88 -25.01
C GLU A 451 -7.49 -11.84 -25.81
N TYR A 452 -8.08 -10.65 -25.99
CA TYR A 452 -9.30 -10.49 -26.77
C TYR A 452 -9.08 -10.84 -28.24
N LEU A 453 -8.00 -10.33 -28.87
CA LEU A 453 -7.64 -10.66 -30.25
C LEU A 453 -7.33 -12.17 -30.43
N GLN A 454 -6.61 -12.78 -29.49
CA GLN A 454 -6.36 -14.23 -29.50
C GLN A 454 -7.64 -15.05 -29.34
N SER A 455 -8.60 -14.56 -28.55
CA SER A 455 -9.90 -15.22 -28.39
C SER A 455 -10.71 -15.21 -29.68
N ILE A 456 -10.64 -14.12 -30.46
CA ILE A 456 -11.24 -14.05 -31.80
C ILE A 456 -10.60 -15.08 -32.73
N GLN A 457 -9.26 -15.14 -32.76
CA GLN A 457 -8.53 -16.14 -33.55
C GLN A 457 -8.96 -17.57 -33.19
N THR A 458 -9.00 -17.89 -31.90
CA THR A 458 -9.37 -19.22 -31.40
C THR A 458 -10.82 -19.56 -31.73
N GLN A 459 -11.74 -18.59 -31.66
CA GLN A 459 -13.14 -18.78 -32.02
C GLN A 459 -13.32 -19.08 -33.51
N ILE A 460 -12.58 -18.38 -34.38
CA ILE A 460 -12.60 -18.63 -35.84
C ILE A 460 -12.00 -20.00 -36.14
N SER A 461 -10.85 -20.35 -35.57
CA SER A 461 -10.24 -21.67 -35.73
C SER A 461 -11.21 -22.79 -35.27
N ALA A 462 -11.92 -22.59 -34.17
CA ALA A 462 -12.92 -23.55 -33.70
C ALA A 462 -14.12 -23.69 -34.66
N ASP A 463 -14.57 -22.59 -35.29
CA ASP A 463 -15.64 -22.63 -36.30
C ASP A 463 -15.18 -23.37 -37.57
N VAL A 464 -13.92 -23.18 -38.01
CA VAL A 464 -13.31 -23.92 -39.12
C VAL A 464 -13.21 -25.42 -38.79
N THR A 465 -12.69 -25.79 -37.61
CA THR A 465 -12.58 -27.19 -37.18
C THR A 465 -13.95 -27.88 -37.07
N ARG A 466 -15.01 -27.13 -36.75
CA ARG A 466 -16.39 -27.65 -36.70
C ARG A 466 -17.07 -27.76 -38.07
N GLY A 467 -16.42 -27.31 -39.15
CA GLY A 467 -17.00 -27.28 -40.49
C GLY A 467 -18.15 -26.26 -40.64
N ALA A 468 -18.19 -25.21 -39.81
CA ALA A 468 -19.16 -24.14 -39.99
C ALA A 468 -18.87 -23.36 -41.28
N ARG A 469 -19.91 -22.75 -41.88
CA ARG A 469 -19.73 -21.89 -43.06
C ARG A 469 -19.00 -20.60 -42.65
N VAL A 470 -17.69 -20.56 -42.89
CA VAL A 470 -16.82 -19.41 -42.62
C VAL A 470 -16.64 -18.62 -43.91
N SER A 471 -16.94 -17.32 -43.89
CA SER A 471 -16.64 -16.41 -44.99
C SER A 471 -16.24 -15.06 -44.41
N PHE A 472 -15.00 -14.64 -44.66
CA PHE A 472 -14.47 -13.38 -44.13
C PHE A 472 -15.00 -12.14 -44.86
N PHE A 473 -15.50 -12.30 -46.10
CA PHE A 473 -16.14 -11.22 -46.86
C PHE A 473 -17.54 -10.87 -46.34
N ASP A 474 -18.14 -11.74 -45.54
CA ASP A 474 -19.47 -11.54 -44.97
C ASP A 474 -19.39 -10.82 -43.62
N ARG A 475 -19.86 -9.57 -43.59
CA ARG A 475 -19.93 -8.75 -42.37
C ARG A 475 -20.81 -9.36 -41.29
N THR A 476 -21.80 -10.16 -41.67
CA THR A 476 -22.68 -10.84 -40.71
C THR A 476 -21.93 -11.95 -39.96
N TYR A 477 -21.02 -12.65 -40.63
CA TYR A 477 -20.13 -13.62 -39.99
C TYR A 477 -19.22 -12.95 -38.97
N MET A 478 -18.58 -11.84 -39.34
CA MET A 478 -17.75 -11.06 -38.42
C MET A 478 -18.54 -10.58 -37.19
N SER A 479 -19.73 -10.02 -37.39
CA SER A 479 -20.61 -9.58 -36.30
C SER A 479 -20.99 -10.75 -35.37
N LYS A 480 -21.24 -11.94 -35.93
CA LYS A 480 -21.59 -13.16 -35.18
C LYS A 480 -20.40 -13.69 -34.36
N VAL A 481 -19.19 -13.71 -34.92
CA VAL A 481 -17.97 -14.11 -34.21
C VAL A 481 -17.70 -13.12 -33.08
N LEU A 482 -17.70 -11.82 -33.36
CA LEU A 482 -17.43 -10.78 -32.37
C LEU A 482 -18.50 -10.72 -31.27
N GLY A 483 -19.74 -11.16 -31.54
CA GLY A 483 -20.80 -11.28 -30.54
C GLY A 483 -20.67 -12.51 -29.62
N ARG A 484 -20.04 -13.59 -30.08
CA ARG A 484 -19.75 -14.78 -29.26
C ARG A 484 -18.56 -14.60 -28.33
N VAL A 485 -17.59 -13.78 -28.72
CA VAL A 485 -16.38 -13.52 -27.93
C VAL A 485 -16.68 -12.50 -26.83
N ASN A 486 -16.28 -12.79 -25.60
CA ASN A 486 -16.43 -11.86 -24.48
C ASN A 486 -15.45 -10.67 -24.60
N GLY A 487 -15.97 -9.51 -25.02
CA GLY A 487 -15.23 -8.26 -25.11
C GLY A 487 -15.18 -7.43 -23.82
N ASN A 488 -15.74 -7.89 -22.69
CA ASN A 488 -15.85 -7.10 -21.46
C ASN A 488 -14.53 -7.09 -20.66
N ILE A 489 -13.59 -6.26 -21.11
CA ILE A 489 -12.30 -6.01 -20.44
C ILE A 489 -12.52 -5.26 -19.12
N GLY A 490 -13.52 -4.38 -19.07
CA GLY A 490 -13.88 -3.61 -17.87
C GLY A 490 -14.09 -4.46 -16.61
N GLN A 491 -14.83 -5.57 -16.74
CA GLN A 491 -15.06 -6.50 -15.63
C GLN A 491 -13.76 -7.18 -15.15
N LYS A 492 -12.85 -7.54 -16.08
CA LYS A 492 -11.55 -8.12 -15.73
C LYS A 492 -10.68 -7.12 -14.93
N LEU A 493 -10.74 -5.83 -15.28
CA LEU A 493 -10.00 -4.78 -14.56
C LEU A 493 -10.63 -4.48 -13.19
N GLN A 494 -11.96 -4.51 -13.09
CA GLN A 494 -12.66 -4.41 -11.82
C GLN A 494 -12.27 -5.57 -10.87
N TYR A 495 -12.12 -6.79 -11.40
CA TYR A 495 -11.61 -7.94 -10.63
C TYR A 495 -10.18 -7.71 -10.13
N PHE A 496 -9.28 -7.22 -10.99
CA PHE A 496 -7.91 -6.88 -10.60
C PHE A 496 -7.89 -5.85 -9.46
N LEU A 497 -8.65 -4.75 -9.59
CA LEU A 497 -8.69 -3.72 -8.55
C LEU A 497 -9.36 -4.22 -7.26
N SER A 498 -10.37 -5.08 -7.36
CA SER A 498 -11.08 -5.62 -6.19
C SER A 498 -10.20 -6.56 -5.37
N THR A 499 -9.50 -7.49 -6.03
CA THR A 499 -8.75 -8.58 -5.36
C THR A 499 -7.25 -8.29 -5.21
N GLY A 500 -6.68 -7.46 -6.08
CA GLY A 500 -5.24 -7.24 -6.18
C GLY A 500 -4.47 -8.38 -6.83
N ASN A 501 -5.16 -9.34 -7.46
CA ASN A 501 -4.55 -10.49 -8.13
C ASN A 501 -4.32 -10.20 -9.62
N LEU A 502 -3.09 -10.38 -10.08
CA LEU A 502 -2.69 -10.24 -11.47
C LEU A 502 -2.91 -11.57 -12.21
N VAL A 503 -3.95 -11.63 -13.03
CA VAL A 503 -4.20 -12.75 -13.94
C VAL A 503 -3.68 -12.36 -15.32
N SER A 504 -2.51 -12.89 -15.68
CA SER A 504 -1.75 -12.54 -16.88
C SER A 504 -1.18 -13.81 -17.53
N GLN A 505 -1.14 -13.87 -18.86
CA GLN A 505 -0.51 -14.96 -19.61
C GLN A 505 1.01 -14.83 -19.59
N SER A 506 1.52 -13.61 -19.66
CA SER A 506 2.96 -13.30 -19.70
C SER A 506 3.63 -13.22 -18.32
N GLY A 507 2.88 -12.78 -17.30
CA GLY A 507 3.41 -12.44 -15.97
C GLY A 507 3.95 -11.01 -15.85
N LEU A 508 3.87 -10.18 -16.91
CA LEU A 508 4.29 -8.77 -16.95
C LEU A 508 5.71 -8.47 -16.43
N ASP A 509 6.64 -9.45 -16.46
CA ASP A 509 8.02 -9.30 -15.97
C ASP A 509 8.09 -8.97 -14.46
N LEU A 510 7.06 -9.35 -13.70
CA LEU A 510 6.95 -9.14 -12.25
C LEU A 510 7.08 -10.46 -11.49
N GLN A 511 7.65 -10.37 -10.28
CA GLN A 511 7.96 -11.55 -9.45
C GLN A 511 6.81 -11.98 -8.52
N GLN A 512 5.75 -11.18 -8.41
CA GLN A 512 4.59 -11.47 -7.55
C GLN A 512 3.32 -11.58 -8.40
N VAL A 513 2.31 -12.28 -7.90
CA VAL A 513 1.02 -12.46 -8.59
C VAL A 513 -0.14 -11.78 -7.85
N SER A 514 0.07 -11.32 -6.63
CA SER A 514 -0.98 -10.78 -5.77
C SER A 514 -0.51 -9.57 -4.94
N GLY A 515 -1.47 -8.92 -4.29
CA GLY A 515 -1.22 -7.78 -3.42
C GLY A 515 -0.91 -6.49 -4.17
N TYR A 516 -1.31 -6.34 -5.43
CA TYR A 516 -1.06 -5.11 -6.20
C TYR A 516 -1.92 -3.93 -5.76
N THR A 517 -3.13 -4.21 -5.27
CA THR A 517 -4.07 -3.19 -4.83
C THR A 517 -4.27 -3.26 -3.32
N VAL A 518 -4.45 -2.09 -2.70
CA VAL A 518 -4.78 -1.97 -1.28
C VAL A 518 -5.98 -1.03 -1.11
N VAL A 519 -6.70 -1.17 -0.01
CA VAL A 519 -7.78 -0.23 0.34
C VAL A 519 -7.14 1.09 0.77
N ALA A 520 -7.66 2.20 0.25
CA ALA A 520 -7.27 3.53 0.70
C ALA A 520 -8.01 3.82 2.02
N GLU A 521 -7.42 3.44 3.15
CA GLU A 521 -8.11 3.52 4.43
C GLU A 521 -8.27 4.97 4.91
N LYS A 522 -9.50 5.49 4.96
CA LYS A 522 -9.84 6.76 5.62
C LYS A 522 -10.06 6.59 7.13
N ILE A 523 -9.08 6.02 7.85
CA ILE A 523 -9.10 6.03 9.33
C ILE A 523 -8.93 7.47 9.82
N ASN A 524 -7.93 8.15 9.26
CA ASN A 524 -7.63 9.55 9.42
C ASN A 524 -6.87 10.01 8.16
N PHE A 525 -6.62 11.32 8.05
CA PHE A 525 -5.91 11.86 6.89
C PHE A 525 -4.45 11.40 6.78
N HIS A 526 -3.73 11.27 7.90
CA HIS A 526 -2.33 10.79 7.92
C HIS A 526 -2.18 9.39 7.29
N ARG A 527 -3.11 8.48 7.57
CA ARG A 527 -3.18 7.14 6.96
C ARG A 527 -3.45 7.24 5.47
N PHE A 528 -4.44 8.06 5.09
CA PHE A 528 -4.86 8.25 3.72
C PHE A 528 -3.72 8.77 2.84
N ILE A 529 -3.09 9.90 3.20
CA ILE A 529 -1.99 10.49 2.42
C ILE A 529 -0.77 9.57 2.34
N SER A 530 -0.50 8.80 3.40
CA SER A 530 0.63 7.87 3.44
C SER A 530 0.51 6.78 2.38
N HIS A 531 -0.70 6.34 2.02
CA HIS A 531 -0.88 5.33 0.97
C HIS A 531 -0.33 5.78 -0.39
N PHE A 532 -0.41 7.07 -0.71
CA PHE A 532 0.07 7.60 -1.98
C PHE A 532 1.58 7.81 -2.02
N ARG A 533 2.24 7.94 -0.85
CA ARG A 533 3.70 8.05 -0.72
C ARG A 533 4.38 6.71 -0.44
N MET A 534 3.61 5.67 -0.20
CA MET A 534 4.06 4.32 0.15
C MET A 534 4.64 3.59 -1.07
N VAL A 535 5.82 3.01 -0.90
CA VAL A 535 6.50 2.19 -1.90
C VAL A 535 6.92 0.85 -1.28
N HIS A 536 6.68 -0.24 -2.00
CA HIS A 536 6.94 -1.59 -1.51
C HIS A 536 7.94 -2.34 -2.39
N ARG A 537 8.85 -3.10 -1.77
CA ARG A 537 9.89 -3.86 -2.49
C ARG A 537 9.36 -5.05 -3.30
N GLY A 538 8.25 -5.65 -2.87
CA GLY A 538 7.60 -6.83 -3.47
C GLY A 538 7.38 -7.96 -2.46
N SER A 539 6.29 -8.70 -2.55
CA SER A 539 5.97 -9.79 -1.58
C SER A 539 6.98 -10.93 -1.65
N PHE A 540 7.57 -11.17 -2.82
CA PHE A 540 8.66 -12.12 -3.02
C PHE A 540 9.83 -11.90 -2.03
N PHE A 541 10.18 -10.63 -1.75
CA PHE A 541 11.26 -10.29 -0.82
C PHE A 541 10.84 -10.38 0.66
N ALA A 542 9.54 -10.47 0.96
CA ALA A 542 9.05 -10.61 2.33
C ALA A 542 9.25 -12.03 2.87
N GLU A 543 9.26 -13.03 2.00
CA GLU A 543 9.48 -14.45 2.33
C GLU A 543 10.96 -14.78 2.51
N LEU A 544 11.87 -13.94 1.98
CA LEU A 544 13.30 -14.11 2.16
C LEU A 544 13.71 -13.87 3.61
N LYS A 545 14.49 -14.81 4.15
CA LYS A 545 15.04 -14.73 5.52
C LYS A 545 16.23 -13.76 5.64
N THR A 546 16.72 -13.20 4.53
CA THR A 546 17.84 -12.27 4.54
C THR A 546 17.40 -10.87 4.94
N THR A 547 18.22 -10.17 5.72
CA THR A 547 17.93 -8.80 6.17
C THR A 547 18.48 -7.72 5.24
N THR A 548 19.30 -8.07 4.25
CA THR A 548 19.96 -7.12 3.34
C THR A 548 18.96 -6.21 2.64
N VAL A 549 17.85 -6.77 2.17
CA VAL A 549 16.75 -6.06 1.49
C VAL A 549 15.96 -5.12 2.40
N ARG A 550 16.16 -5.22 3.73
CA ARG A 550 15.45 -4.45 4.76
C ARG A 550 16.31 -3.34 5.37
N LYS A 551 17.61 -3.34 5.08
CA LYS A 551 18.53 -2.34 5.62
C LYS A 551 18.29 -1.01 4.92
N LEU A 552 18.29 0.06 5.70
CA LEU A 552 18.43 1.41 5.17
C LEU A 552 19.85 1.56 4.60
N LEU A 553 19.97 2.13 3.41
CA LEU A 553 21.23 2.34 2.73
C LEU A 553 21.46 3.84 2.44
N PRO A 554 22.71 4.34 2.39
CA PRO A 554 23.00 5.76 2.16
C PRO A 554 22.45 6.32 0.83
N GLU A 555 22.37 5.49 -0.21
CA GLU A 555 21.87 5.86 -1.53
C GLU A 555 20.36 6.21 -1.50
N SER A 556 19.66 5.88 -0.41
CA SER A 556 18.27 6.27 -0.18
C SER A 556 18.10 7.72 0.29
N TRP A 557 19.18 8.41 0.68
CA TRP A 557 19.14 9.78 1.20
C TRP A 557 18.40 10.73 0.26
N GLY A 558 17.39 11.43 0.77
CA GLY A 558 16.58 12.35 -0.03
C GLY A 558 15.51 11.69 -0.91
N PHE A 559 15.49 10.36 -1.06
CA PHE A 559 14.51 9.63 -1.88
C PHE A 559 13.51 8.82 -1.06
N LEU A 560 14.00 8.00 -0.13
CA LEU A 560 13.19 7.22 0.81
C LEU A 560 13.42 7.75 2.23
N CYS A 561 12.34 7.89 2.99
CA CYS A 561 12.44 8.38 4.36
C CYS A 561 13.10 7.33 5.27
N PRO A 562 14.13 7.70 6.06
CA PRO A 562 14.80 6.77 6.96
C PRO A 562 13.96 6.40 8.20
N VAL A 563 12.94 7.20 8.52
CA VAL A 563 12.10 7.05 9.70
C VAL A 563 10.79 6.32 9.38
N HIS A 564 10.18 6.61 8.22
CA HIS A 564 8.82 6.21 7.93
C HIS A 564 8.75 4.80 7.30
N THR A 565 9.03 3.78 8.11
CA THR A 565 8.73 2.36 7.85
C THR A 565 7.91 1.81 9.01
N PRO A 566 6.91 0.94 8.78
CA PRO A 566 6.24 0.24 9.88
C PRO A 566 7.21 -0.69 10.60
N ASP A 567 6.87 -1.04 11.83
CA ASP A 567 7.52 -2.12 12.58
C ASP A 567 6.94 -3.51 12.19
N GLY A 568 7.51 -4.57 12.78
CA GLY A 568 7.08 -5.94 12.55
C GLY A 568 7.55 -6.52 11.21
N SER A 569 6.78 -7.47 10.66
CA SER A 569 7.12 -8.19 9.43
C SER A 569 7.40 -7.31 8.19
N PRO A 570 6.70 -6.19 7.94
CA PRO A 570 6.99 -5.33 6.78
C PRO A 570 8.15 -4.34 6.99
N CYS A 571 8.84 -4.34 8.13
CA CYS A 571 9.92 -3.41 8.43
C CYS A 571 11.04 -3.45 7.37
N GLY A 572 11.36 -2.29 6.80
CA GLY A 572 12.36 -2.09 5.74
C GLY A 572 11.90 -2.45 4.33
N LEU A 573 10.76 -3.15 4.18
CA LEU A 573 10.20 -3.51 2.87
C LEU A 573 9.12 -2.53 2.40
N LEU A 574 8.40 -1.94 3.37
CA LEU A 574 7.37 -0.95 3.13
C LEU A 574 7.86 0.43 3.57
N ASN A 575 8.42 1.19 2.64
CA ASN A 575 8.97 2.51 2.92
C ASN A 575 8.07 3.59 2.32
N HIS A 576 8.37 4.84 2.62
CA HIS A 576 7.66 5.98 2.05
C HIS A 576 8.67 6.93 1.39
N LEU A 577 8.28 7.52 0.27
CA LEU A 577 9.06 8.54 -0.40
C LEU A 577 9.29 9.73 0.55
N SER A 578 10.44 10.38 0.44
CA SER A 578 10.67 11.68 1.06
C SER A 578 9.67 12.71 0.51
N HIS A 579 9.48 13.82 1.21
CA HIS A 579 8.39 14.74 0.88
C HIS A 579 8.61 15.51 -0.45
N LYS A 580 9.87 15.81 -0.81
CA LYS A 580 10.23 16.46 -2.09
C LYS A 580 10.65 15.50 -3.20
N CYS A 581 10.76 14.19 -2.93
CA CYS A 581 11.01 13.21 -3.98
C CYS A 581 9.84 13.16 -4.97
N LYS A 582 10.14 13.44 -6.24
CA LYS A 582 9.23 13.39 -7.38
C LYS A 582 9.51 12.12 -8.18
N ILE A 583 8.47 11.58 -8.83
CA ILE A 583 8.62 10.47 -9.77
C ILE A 583 8.27 10.97 -11.16
N ALA A 584 9.16 10.75 -12.13
CA ALA A 584 8.91 11.12 -13.52
C ALA A 584 7.72 10.32 -14.10
N THR A 585 6.68 11.01 -14.58
CA THR A 585 5.51 10.39 -15.20
C THR A 585 5.52 10.47 -16.73
N GLU A 586 6.41 11.27 -17.29
CA GLU A 586 6.63 11.45 -18.72
C GLU A 586 8.13 11.27 -19.02
N ALA A 587 8.47 10.94 -20.26
CA ALA A 587 9.86 10.97 -20.71
C ALA A 587 10.21 12.39 -21.17
N SER A 588 11.37 12.88 -20.73
CA SER A 588 11.93 14.15 -21.18
C SER A 588 12.33 14.05 -22.65
N ASP A 589 12.27 15.16 -23.41
CA ASP A 589 12.81 15.19 -24.76
C ASP A 589 14.34 15.16 -24.71
N VAL A 590 14.91 14.04 -25.17
CA VAL A 590 16.35 13.80 -25.20
C VAL A 590 16.94 13.88 -26.62
N SER A 591 16.17 14.34 -27.60
CA SER A 591 16.58 14.38 -29.01
C SER A 591 17.83 15.24 -29.27
N GLN A 592 18.02 16.31 -28.49
CA GLN A 592 19.15 17.23 -28.60
C GLN A 592 20.40 16.78 -27.83
N VAL A 593 20.27 15.82 -26.91
CA VAL A 593 21.38 15.36 -26.05
C VAL A 593 22.55 14.79 -26.87
N PRO A 594 22.36 13.94 -27.90
CA PRO A 594 23.47 13.46 -28.72
C PRO A 594 24.24 14.57 -29.45
N LEU A 595 23.56 15.64 -29.89
CA LEU A 595 24.20 16.78 -30.52
C LEU A 595 25.07 17.55 -29.50
N ALA A 596 24.56 17.74 -28.28
CA ALA A 596 25.31 18.35 -27.20
C ALA A 596 26.56 17.53 -26.84
N LEU A 597 26.44 16.20 -26.76
CA LEU A 597 27.55 15.29 -26.51
C LEU A 597 28.63 15.36 -27.61
N ALA A 598 28.22 15.39 -28.88
CA ALA A 598 29.15 15.52 -29.99
C ALA A 598 29.93 16.85 -29.94
N LYS A 599 29.26 17.96 -29.59
CA LYS A 599 29.92 19.27 -29.40
C LYS A 599 30.93 19.28 -28.24
N LEU A 600 30.70 18.48 -27.21
CA LEU A 600 31.59 18.32 -26.06
C LEU A 600 32.73 17.31 -26.30
N GLY A 601 32.91 16.84 -27.54
CA GLY A 601 34.04 15.99 -27.93
C GLY A 601 33.82 14.49 -27.72
N VAL A 602 32.57 14.03 -27.56
CA VAL A 602 32.28 12.59 -27.52
C VAL A 602 32.39 11.99 -28.92
N SER A 603 33.28 11.01 -29.09
CA SER A 603 33.46 10.32 -30.37
C SER A 603 32.24 9.44 -30.68
N PRO A 604 31.70 9.46 -31.91
CA PRO A 604 30.56 8.63 -32.27
C PRO A 604 30.81 7.13 -32.06
N ALA A 605 29.75 6.37 -31.73
CA ALA A 605 29.81 4.92 -31.50
C ALA A 605 30.16 4.05 -32.74
N HIS A 606 30.55 4.65 -33.87
CA HIS A 606 30.99 3.92 -35.06
C HIS A 606 32.42 3.37 -34.93
N SER A 607 33.24 3.97 -34.06
CA SER A 607 34.57 3.44 -33.73
C SER A 607 34.45 2.30 -32.71
N PHE A 608 35.02 1.13 -33.02
CA PHE A 608 35.09 0.03 -32.06
C PHE A 608 36.01 0.40 -30.89
N ALA A 609 35.39 0.64 -29.73
CA ALA A 609 36.04 0.89 -28.46
C ALA A 609 35.31 0.06 -27.40
N ALA A 610 36.06 -0.55 -26.49
CA ALA A 610 35.51 -1.43 -25.47
C ALA A 610 36.42 -1.44 -24.23
N GLY A 611 35.84 -1.81 -23.09
CA GLY A 611 36.58 -2.00 -21.85
C GLY A 611 36.46 -0.82 -20.87
N PRO A 612 36.97 -1.01 -19.64
CA PRO A 612 36.88 -0.03 -18.57
C PRO A 612 37.86 1.14 -18.72
N ASP A 613 38.83 1.06 -19.65
CA ASP A 613 39.86 2.10 -19.86
C ASP A 613 39.32 3.36 -20.54
N LEU A 614 38.14 3.25 -21.16
CA LEU A 614 37.42 4.37 -21.77
C LEU A 614 36.07 4.57 -21.10
N CYS A 615 35.57 5.80 -21.15
CA CYS A 615 34.27 6.16 -20.64
C CYS A 615 33.21 5.92 -21.74
N CYS A 616 32.35 4.91 -21.53
CA CYS A 616 31.20 4.66 -22.39
C CYS A 616 30.11 5.69 -22.11
N VAL A 617 29.67 6.43 -23.13
CA VAL A 617 28.60 7.43 -23.01
C VAL A 617 27.27 6.84 -23.52
N GLN A 618 26.28 6.76 -22.64
CA GLN A 618 24.98 6.15 -22.91
C GLN A 618 23.83 7.12 -22.63
N LEU A 619 22.79 7.06 -23.46
CA LEU A 619 21.53 7.79 -23.29
C LEU A 619 20.37 6.79 -23.24
N ASP A 620 19.72 6.66 -22.08
CA ASP A 620 18.62 5.72 -21.82
C ASP A 620 18.90 4.28 -22.29
N GLY A 621 20.15 3.84 -22.16
CA GLY A 621 20.62 2.52 -22.58
C GLY A 621 20.92 2.38 -24.08
N ARG A 622 21.02 3.48 -24.83
CA ARG A 622 21.63 3.54 -26.17
C ARG A 622 23.05 4.06 -26.06
N ILE A 623 24.03 3.34 -26.61
CA ILE A 623 25.43 3.79 -26.64
C ILE A 623 25.56 4.88 -27.70
N VAL A 624 25.87 6.11 -27.29
CA VAL A 624 26.04 7.25 -28.19
C VAL A 624 27.48 7.35 -28.68
N GLY A 625 28.43 7.03 -27.81
CA GLY A 625 29.85 7.19 -28.12
C GLY A 625 30.79 6.84 -26.98
N TRP A 626 32.06 7.17 -27.19
CA TRP A 626 33.17 6.89 -26.26
C TRP A 626 34.04 8.12 -26.10
N THR A 627 34.66 8.23 -24.92
CA THR A 627 35.59 9.32 -24.58
C THR A 627 36.61 8.83 -23.54
N THR A 628 37.68 9.59 -23.29
CA THR A 628 38.57 9.31 -22.14
C THR A 628 37.85 9.68 -20.84
N HIS A 629 38.31 9.14 -19.70
CA HIS A 629 37.69 9.42 -18.40
C HIS A 629 37.81 10.88 -17.98
N GLU A 630 38.95 11.52 -18.27
CA GLU A 630 39.18 12.95 -17.97
C GLU A 630 38.18 13.82 -18.73
N GLN A 631 38.01 13.55 -20.03
CA GLN A 631 37.04 14.25 -20.85
C GLN A 631 35.60 13.89 -20.45
N GLY A 632 35.33 12.64 -20.04
CA GLY A 632 34.02 12.21 -19.53
C GLY A 632 33.55 13.01 -18.33
N LYS A 633 34.46 13.31 -17.38
CA LYS A 633 34.17 14.20 -16.25
C LYS A 633 33.83 15.63 -16.71
N LEU A 634 34.64 16.19 -17.61
CA LEU A 634 34.40 17.53 -18.16
C LEU A 634 33.06 17.62 -18.90
N VAL A 635 32.71 16.58 -19.66
CA VAL A 635 31.42 16.47 -20.35
C VAL A 635 30.28 16.43 -19.33
N ALA A 636 30.38 15.63 -18.27
CA ALA A 636 29.34 15.53 -17.24
C ALA A 636 29.12 16.87 -16.51
N ASP A 637 30.20 17.53 -16.11
CA ASP A 637 30.15 18.83 -15.43
C ASP A 637 29.58 19.92 -16.36
N ALA A 638 30.03 19.98 -17.62
CA ALA A 638 29.52 20.94 -18.61
C ALA A 638 28.03 20.72 -18.92
N LEU A 639 27.60 19.46 -19.08
CA LEU A 639 26.19 19.14 -19.28
C LEU A 639 25.33 19.60 -18.10
N ARG A 640 25.83 19.46 -16.86
CA ARG A 640 25.10 19.93 -15.68
C ARG A 640 24.96 21.45 -15.67
N VAL A 641 26.01 22.20 -16.01
CA VAL A 641 25.94 23.66 -16.17
C VAL A 641 24.88 24.04 -17.20
N TRP A 642 24.93 23.43 -18.40
CA TRP A 642 23.98 23.70 -19.49
C TRP A 642 22.54 23.36 -19.11
N LYS A 643 22.34 22.25 -18.37
CA LYS A 643 21.05 21.80 -17.85
C LYS A 643 20.45 22.82 -16.88
N VAL A 644 21.23 23.29 -15.90
CA VAL A 644 20.76 24.22 -14.85
C VAL A 644 20.61 25.65 -15.39
N GLU A 645 21.40 26.04 -16.37
CA GLU A 645 21.26 27.32 -17.08
C GLU A 645 19.96 27.39 -17.89
N GLY A 646 19.49 26.25 -18.41
CA GLY A 646 18.37 26.16 -19.36
C GLY A 646 18.81 26.31 -20.82
N GLY A 647 20.09 26.04 -21.12
CA GLY A 647 20.69 26.16 -22.44
C GLY A 647 20.60 24.86 -23.27
N HIS A 648 20.83 25.00 -24.58
CA HIS A 648 21.05 23.87 -25.52
C HIS A 648 19.93 22.80 -25.58
N GLY A 649 18.70 23.14 -25.17
CA GLY A 649 17.54 22.24 -25.24
C GLY A 649 17.63 21.05 -24.29
N LEU A 650 18.43 21.15 -23.22
CA LEU A 650 18.55 20.09 -22.21
C LEU A 650 17.47 20.24 -21.13
N PRO A 651 16.70 19.19 -20.81
CA PRO A 651 15.67 19.26 -19.79
C PRO A 651 16.27 19.20 -18.39
N LEU A 652 15.70 19.96 -17.44
CA LEU A 652 16.22 20.09 -16.07
C LEU A 652 16.22 18.76 -15.30
N ASP A 653 15.29 17.86 -15.63
CA ASP A 653 15.12 16.57 -14.99
C ASP A 653 15.98 15.45 -15.62
N LEU A 654 16.97 15.80 -16.45
CA LEU A 654 17.95 14.85 -16.97
C LEU A 654 18.93 14.43 -15.86
N GLU A 655 19.01 13.11 -15.61
CA GLU A 655 19.95 12.53 -14.65
C GLU A 655 21.29 12.25 -15.33
N ILE A 656 22.39 12.76 -14.78
CA ILE A 656 23.74 12.70 -15.38
C ILE A 656 24.62 11.80 -14.51
N GLY A 657 24.52 10.49 -14.72
CA GLY A 657 25.21 9.47 -13.94
C GLY A 657 26.64 9.21 -14.41
N TYR A 658 27.59 10.06 -14.04
CA TYR A 658 29.02 9.80 -14.26
C TYR A 658 29.58 8.85 -13.19
N VAL A 659 30.11 7.72 -13.62
CA VAL A 659 30.82 6.75 -12.77
C VAL A 659 32.32 6.83 -13.09
N PRO A 660 33.15 7.30 -12.15
CA PRO A 660 34.58 7.44 -12.37
C PRO A 660 35.28 6.06 -12.44
N PRO A 661 36.42 5.95 -13.15
CA PRO A 661 37.23 4.74 -13.11
C PRO A 661 37.76 4.50 -11.69
N SER A 662 37.79 3.25 -11.26
CA SER A 662 38.23 2.86 -9.91
C SER A 662 38.82 1.46 -9.92
N SER A 663 39.68 1.18 -8.94
CA SER A 663 40.25 -0.17 -8.76
C SER A 663 39.19 -1.09 -8.15
N LYS A 664 38.66 -2.03 -8.94
CA LYS A 664 37.64 -3.02 -8.53
C LYS A 664 36.33 -2.41 -8.02
N GLY A 665 36.00 -1.20 -8.45
CA GLY A 665 34.71 -0.56 -8.15
C GLY A 665 33.65 -0.89 -9.19
N GLN A 666 32.61 -0.05 -9.26
CA GLN A 666 31.56 -0.17 -10.27
C GLN A 666 32.11 0.07 -11.68
N TYR A 667 31.51 -0.57 -12.69
CA TYR A 667 31.91 -0.38 -14.09
C TYR A 667 31.77 1.09 -14.51
N PRO A 668 32.82 1.73 -15.04
CA PRO A 668 32.81 3.16 -15.33
C PRO A 668 31.99 3.51 -16.59
N GLY A 669 31.57 4.76 -16.67
CA GLY A 669 30.79 5.28 -17.80
C GLY A 669 30.01 6.54 -17.47
N LEU A 670 29.49 7.20 -18.51
CA LEU A 670 28.57 8.32 -18.40
C LEU A 670 27.18 7.86 -18.82
N TYR A 671 26.31 7.64 -17.86
CA TYR A 671 24.96 7.11 -18.06
C TYR A 671 23.93 8.22 -17.88
N ILE A 672 23.31 8.64 -18.98
CA ILE A 672 22.32 9.73 -19.01
C ILE A 672 20.92 9.13 -19.11
N PHE A 673 19.99 9.62 -18.28
CA PHE A 673 18.63 9.08 -18.22
C PHE A 673 17.56 10.17 -18.28
N GLY A 674 16.58 10.00 -19.17
CA GLY A 674 15.42 10.88 -19.36
C GLY A 674 14.07 10.15 -19.33
N GLY A 675 14.05 8.84 -19.02
CA GLY A 675 12.85 8.02 -19.05
C GLY A 675 11.84 8.23 -17.90
N HIS A 676 10.72 7.49 -17.96
CA HIS A 676 9.66 7.49 -16.94
C HIS A 676 10.11 6.76 -15.65
N SER A 677 9.33 6.86 -14.57
CA SER A 677 9.47 6.12 -13.30
C SER A 677 10.74 6.41 -12.47
N ARG A 678 11.55 7.39 -12.87
CA ARG A 678 12.77 7.78 -12.14
C ARG A 678 12.42 8.52 -10.86
N MET A 679 13.16 8.22 -9.79
CA MET A 679 13.14 9.01 -8.56
C MET A 679 14.01 10.24 -8.76
N MET A 680 13.46 11.42 -8.50
CA MET A 680 14.11 12.70 -8.71
C MET A 680 13.92 13.58 -7.49
N ARG A 681 14.92 14.37 -7.09
CA ARG A 681 14.80 15.31 -5.97
C ARG A 681 15.49 16.64 -6.28
N PRO A 682 14.98 17.77 -5.77
CA PRO A 682 15.62 19.07 -5.95
C PRO A 682 16.77 19.29 -4.96
N THR A 683 17.86 19.88 -5.46
CA THR A 683 19.01 20.38 -4.71
C THR A 683 19.40 21.76 -5.22
N LYS A 684 20.29 22.48 -4.53
CA LYS A 684 20.79 23.77 -4.99
C LYS A 684 22.18 23.62 -5.59
N TYR A 685 22.35 23.98 -6.85
CA TYR A 685 23.63 23.99 -7.54
C TYR A 685 24.43 25.24 -7.19
N LEU A 686 25.63 25.07 -6.62
CA LEU A 686 26.41 26.17 -6.05
C LEU A 686 26.89 27.22 -7.08
N PRO A 687 27.40 26.84 -8.27
CA PRO A 687 27.95 27.82 -9.22
C PRO A 687 26.93 28.83 -9.75
N LEU A 688 25.67 28.42 -9.96
CA LEU A 688 24.61 29.30 -10.48
C LEU A 688 23.58 29.71 -9.41
N GLY A 689 23.60 29.09 -8.24
CA GLY A 689 22.63 29.32 -7.17
C GLY A 689 21.19 28.90 -7.49
N LYS A 690 20.99 28.09 -8.54
CA LYS A 690 19.67 27.63 -9.04
C LYS A 690 19.35 26.21 -8.56
N GLU A 691 18.08 25.81 -8.71
CA GLU A 691 17.64 24.43 -8.48
C GLU A 691 18.22 23.49 -9.54
N ASP A 692 18.79 22.37 -9.09
CA ASP A 692 19.13 21.21 -9.92
C ASP A 692 18.35 19.98 -9.45
N ILE A 693 17.93 19.14 -10.39
CA ILE A 693 17.23 17.90 -10.11
C ILE A 693 18.19 16.74 -10.21
N VAL A 694 18.29 15.97 -9.12
CA VAL A 694 19.23 14.88 -8.94
C VAL A 694 18.50 13.54 -8.82
N GLY A 695 19.02 12.51 -9.49
CA GLY A 695 18.56 11.12 -9.36
C GLY A 695 19.45 10.26 -8.45
N PRO A 696 18.97 9.07 -8.03
CA PRO A 696 19.69 8.23 -7.07
C PRO A 696 20.96 7.60 -7.65
N PHE A 697 21.10 7.49 -8.97
CA PHE A 697 22.28 6.89 -9.57
C PHE A 697 23.47 7.85 -9.59
N GLU A 698 23.24 9.13 -9.89
CA GLU A 698 24.31 10.13 -9.87
C GLU A 698 24.70 10.56 -8.45
N GLN A 699 23.77 10.52 -7.48
CA GLN A 699 24.02 10.95 -6.09
C GLN A 699 25.17 10.20 -5.41
N VAL A 700 25.42 8.93 -5.76
CA VAL A 700 26.48 8.11 -5.15
C VAL A 700 27.88 8.71 -5.35
N TYR A 701 28.06 9.47 -6.43
CA TYR A 701 29.33 10.08 -6.82
C TYR A 701 29.33 11.61 -6.70
N MET A 702 28.32 12.19 -6.06
CA MET A 702 28.17 13.63 -5.90
C MET A 702 28.37 14.06 -4.45
N ASP A 703 29.18 15.10 -4.26
CA ASP A 703 29.38 15.75 -2.97
C ASP A 703 28.32 16.86 -2.78
N ILE A 704 27.31 16.56 -1.96
CA ILE A 704 26.17 17.43 -1.65
C ILE A 704 26.20 17.76 -0.16
N ALA A 705 26.45 19.03 0.18
CA ALA A 705 26.45 19.48 1.57
C ALA A 705 25.02 19.47 2.15
N VAL A 706 24.86 19.13 3.44
CA VAL A 706 23.54 19.10 4.08
C VAL A 706 23.09 20.52 4.43
N THR A 707 23.99 21.33 4.97
CA THR A 707 23.73 22.74 5.29
C THR A 707 24.73 23.66 4.60
N PRO A 708 24.38 24.94 4.35
CA PRO A 708 25.33 25.90 3.77
C PRO A 708 26.61 26.10 4.60
N GLN A 709 26.56 25.86 5.91
CA GLN A 709 27.69 26.02 6.83
C GLN A 709 28.74 24.91 6.65
N GLU A 710 28.36 23.75 6.13
CA GLU A 710 29.23 22.59 5.91
C GLU A 710 29.93 22.60 4.53
N ILE A 711 29.74 23.67 3.74
CA ILE A 711 30.30 23.73 2.39
C ILE A 711 31.83 23.91 2.45
N GLU A 712 32.54 22.83 2.11
CA GLU A 712 33.98 22.87 1.86
C GLU A 712 34.34 23.28 0.42
N LYS A 713 35.28 24.24 0.29
CA LYS A 713 35.73 24.77 -1.00
C LYS A 713 36.49 23.70 -1.79
N GLY A 714 36.07 23.47 -3.04
CA GLY A 714 36.71 22.52 -3.94
C GLY A 714 36.25 21.06 -3.78
N VAL A 715 35.34 20.80 -2.84
CA VAL A 715 34.73 19.48 -2.62
C VAL A 715 33.27 19.51 -3.07
N HIS A 716 32.43 20.29 -2.39
CA HIS A 716 30.98 20.28 -2.63
C HIS A 716 30.60 21.02 -3.91
N THR A 717 29.70 20.41 -4.69
CA THR A 717 29.13 21.01 -5.90
C THR A 717 27.70 21.48 -5.70
N HIS A 718 27.00 20.89 -4.72
CA HIS A 718 25.61 21.18 -4.39
C HIS A 718 25.44 21.33 -2.88
N VAL A 719 24.29 21.89 -2.50
CA VAL A 719 23.81 21.92 -1.11
C VAL A 719 22.31 21.62 -1.08
N GLU A 720 21.83 20.98 -0.02
CA GLU A 720 20.40 20.79 0.19
C GLU A 720 19.69 22.14 0.39
N TRP A 721 18.44 22.24 -0.10
CA TRP A 721 17.59 23.41 0.20
C TRP A 721 17.23 23.48 1.68
N ALA A 722 16.89 22.33 2.25
CA ALA A 722 16.63 22.14 3.67
C ALA A 722 16.89 20.66 4.00
N PRO A 723 17.46 20.36 5.19
CA PRO A 723 17.70 18.98 5.61
C PRO A 723 16.39 18.18 5.77
N THR A 724 15.26 18.86 6.01
CA THR A 724 13.91 18.25 6.09
C THR A 724 13.46 17.54 4.81
N ASN A 725 14.11 17.82 3.67
CA ASN A 725 13.83 17.16 2.39
C ASN A 725 14.05 15.65 2.40
N ILE A 726 14.84 15.11 3.35
CA ILE A 726 15.07 13.67 3.49
C ILE A 726 13.92 12.94 4.17
N LEU A 727 13.09 13.65 4.94
CA LEU A 727 12.01 13.08 5.70
C LEU A 727 10.72 12.98 4.85
N SER A 728 9.88 12.01 5.17
CA SER A 728 8.53 11.91 4.60
C SER A 728 7.62 12.98 5.20
N ILE A 729 6.42 13.15 4.63
CA ILE A 729 5.40 14.07 5.14
C ILE A 729 5.17 13.84 6.64
N LEU A 730 4.79 12.63 7.06
CA LEU A 730 4.48 12.33 8.47
C LEU A 730 5.70 12.43 9.40
N ALA A 731 6.89 12.06 8.92
CA ALA A 731 8.10 12.16 9.74
C ALA A 731 8.43 13.62 10.05
N ASN A 732 8.25 14.53 9.07
CA ASN A 732 8.41 15.97 9.26
C ASN A 732 7.38 16.61 10.20
N LEU A 733 6.22 15.97 10.45
CA LEU A 733 5.21 16.49 11.38
C LEU A 733 5.50 16.16 12.86
N THR A 734 6.53 15.35 13.13
CA THR A 734 6.97 15.03 14.49
C THR A 734 7.80 16.20 15.02
N PRO A 735 7.35 16.92 16.07
CA PRO A 735 8.08 18.07 16.58
C PRO A 735 9.42 17.62 17.18
N PHE A 736 10.49 18.38 16.93
CA PHE A 736 11.82 18.16 17.53
C PHE A 736 12.29 16.69 17.40
N SER A 737 12.09 16.11 16.21
CA SER A 737 12.38 14.68 15.99
C SER A 737 13.86 14.32 16.16
N ASP A 738 14.74 15.28 15.97
CA ASP A 738 16.18 15.26 16.21
C ASP A 738 16.57 15.09 17.70
N PHE A 739 15.66 15.38 18.63
CA PHE A 739 15.86 15.16 20.08
C PHE A 739 15.31 13.82 20.57
N ASN A 740 14.72 13.01 19.68
CA ASN A 740 14.19 11.69 20.04
C ASN A 740 15.09 10.58 19.52
N GLN A 741 15.12 9.47 20.25
CA GLN A 741 15.72 8.24 19.72
C GLN A 741 14.98 7.77 18.46
N SER A 742 15.71 7.39 17.41
CA SER A 742 15.14 7.02 16.10
C SER A 742 13.93 6.06 16.13
N PRO A 743 13.92 4.95 16.91
CA PRO A 743 12.77 4.05 16.98
C PRO A 743 11.47 4.73 17.41
N ARG A 744 11.55 5.82 18.17
CA ARG A 744 10.38 6.59 18.65
C ARG A 744 9.76 7.39 17.53
N ASN A 745 10.57 8.00 16.67
CA ASN A 745 10.09 8.67 15.46
C ASN A 745 9.45 7.67 14.48
N MET A 746 10.02 6.46 14.35
CA MET A 746 9.43 5.37 13.56
C MET A 746 8.05 4.96 14.12
N TYR A 747 7.96 4.75 15.43
CA TYR A 747 6.70 4.44 16.10
C TYR A 747 5.69 5.59 15.97
N GLN A 748 6.12 6.85 16.04
CA GLN A 748 5.21 7.97 15.82
C GLN A 748 4.57 7.92 14.43
N CYS A 749 5.34 7.63 13.39
CA CYS A 749 4.79 7.48 12.05
C CYS A 749 3.70 6.41 11.99
N GLN A 750 3.86 5.31 12.74
CA GLN A 750 2.85 4.26 12.84
C GLN A 750 1.64 4.68 13.68
N MET A 751 1.87 5.28 14.85
CA MET A 751 0.81 5.71 15.76
C MET A 751 -0.06 6.78 15.10
N GLY A 752 0.55 7.80 14.49
CA GLY A 752 -0.15 8.84 13.75
C GLY A 752 -1.13 8.29 12.70
N LYS A 753 -0.78 7.20 12.00
CA LYS A 753 -1.65 6.50 11.04
C LYS A 753 -2.77 5.67 11.68
N GLN A 754 -2.75 5.43 12.99
CA GLN A 754 -3.74 4.64 13.72
C GLN A 754 -4.60 5.47 14.68
N THR A 755 -4.39 6.79 14.70
CA THR A 755 -5.17 7.72 15.52
C THR A 755 -6.60 7.86 15.00
N MET A 756 -7.53 8.08 15.91
CA MET A 756 -8.83 8.66 15.61
C MET A 756 -8.63 10.16 15.44
N GLY A 757 -8.68 10.62 14.19
CA GLY A 757 -8.59 12.03 13.82
C GLY A 757 -9.79 12.45 13.01
N THR A 758 -9.57 13.28 12.00
CA THR A 758 -10.61 13.66 11.03
C THR A 758 -10.40 12.90 9.72
N PRO A 759 -11.30 11.97 9.33
CA PRO A 759 -11.15 11.21 8.10
C PRO A 759 -11.52 12.01 6.84
N GLY A 760 -12.37 13.02 7.00
CA GLY A 760 -12.88 13.90 5.95
C GLY A 760 -14.01 14.76 6.49
N VAL A 761 -14.44 15.77 5.72
CA VAL A 761 -15.55 16.67 6.09
C VAL A 761 -16.85 16.36 5.35
N ALA A 762 -16.77 15.78 4.14
CA ALA A 762 -17.92 15.39 3.32
C ALA A 762 -18.55 14.05 3.78
N LEU A 763 -18.63 13.79 5.09
CA LEU A 763 -18.99 12.49 5.65
C LEU A 763 -20.44 12.08 5.32
N ALA A 764 -21.35 13.04 5.16
CA ALA A 764 -22.74 12.80 4.79
C ALA A 764 -22.89 12.13 3.41
N HIS A 765 -21.89 12.33 2.54
CA HIS A 765 -21.90 11.79 1.17
C HIS A 765 -21.03 10.53 1.01
N ARG A 766 -20.69 9.88 2.13
CA ARG A 766 -19.83 8.69 2.14
C ARG A 766 -20.52 7.53 2.86
N SER A 767 -20.36 6.34 2.28
CA SER A 767 -20.94 5.08 2.74
C SER A 767 -19.84 4.06 3.10
N ASP A 768 -18.74 4.50 3.72
CA ASP A 768 -17.64 3.59 4.08
C ASP A 768 -18.04 2.61 5.20
N ASN A 769 -17.44 1.42 5.16
CA ASN A 769 -17.68 0.36 6.15
C ASN A 769 -17.44 0.81 7.60
N LYS A 770 -16.36 1.56 7.86
CA LYS A 770 -16.02 2.05 9.21
C LYS A 770 -15.20 3.33 9.14
N LEU A 771 -15.64 4.37 9.85
CA LEU A 771 -14.91 5.63 10.00
C LEU A 771 -14.71 5.96 11.48
N TYR A 772 -13.60 6.62 11.80
CA TYR A 772 -13.26 7.05 13.15
C TYR A 772 -13.11 8.57 13.13
N ARG A 773 -13.94 9.29 13.88
CA ARG A 773 -13.93 10.75 13.92
C ARG A 773 -13.68 11.23 15.35
N LEU A 774 -12.62 12.01 15.54
CA LEU A 774 -12.45 12.84 16.72
C LEU A 774 -13.38 14.05 16.61
N GLN A 775 -14.13 14.35 17.67
CA GLN A 775 -15.14 15.41 17.60
C GLN A 775 -14.52 16.80 17.67
N SER A 776 -13.63 17.01 18.64
CA SER A 776 -13.03 18.31 18.94
C SER A 776 -11.52 18.24 18.76
N GLY A 777 -11.06 18.21 17.51
CA GLY A 777 -9.63 18.28 17.21
C GLY A 777 -9.12 19.72 17.22
N GLN A 778 -7.85 19.91 17.58
CA GLN A 778 -7.20 21.22 17.63
C GLN A 778 -5.96 21.25 16.75
N THR A 779 -5.54 22.46 16.36
CA THR A 779 -4.21 22.71 15.80
C THR A 779 -3.16 22.59 16.91
N PRO A 780 -2.02 21.92 16.66
CA PRO A 780 -0.93 21.89 17.64
C PRO A 780 -0.31 23.28 17.82
N ILE A 781 -0.06 23.68 19.09
CA ILE A 781 0.65 24.93 19.41
C ILE A 781 2.09 24.89 18.87
N VAL A 782 2.73 23.74 19.05
CA VAL A 782 4.09 23.43 18.60
C VAL A 782 3.98 22.65 17.29
N LYS A 783 4.34 23.24 16.16
CA LYS A 783 4.12 22.62 14.85
C LYS A 783 5.30 22.86 13.91
N ALA A 784 5.56 21.90 13.03
CA ALA A 784 6.49 22.13 11.93
C ALA A 784 5.83 23.06 10.89
N ASN A 785 6.61 23.92 10.24
CA ASN A 785 6.08 24.84 9.21
C ASN A 785 5.36 24.09 8.06
N LEU A 786 5.83 22.89 7.71
CA LEU A 786 5.21 22.03 6.70
C LEU A 786 3.78 21.59 7.06
N TYR A 787 3.37 21.63 8.33
CA TYR A 787 2.01 21.33 8.74
C TYR A 787 0.99 22.23 8.00
N ASP A 788 1.33 23.51 7.86
CA ASP A 788 0.48 24.50 7.19
C ASP A 788 0.54 24.36 5.66
N GLU A 789 1.73 24.09 5.10
CA GLU A 789 1.91 23.95 3.65
C GLU A 789 1.15 22.74 3.07
N TYR A 790 0.99 21.67 3.87
CA TYR A 790 0.19 20.51 3.52
C TYR A 790 -1.29 20.64 3.91
N GLY A 791 -1.73 21.76 4.50
CA GLY A 791 -3.13 21.99 4.88
C GLY A 791 -3.66 21.01 5.94
N MET A 792 -2.81 20.57 6.87
CA MET A 792 -3.17 19.56 7.87
C MET A 792 -4.23 20.06 8.88
N ASP A 793 -4.40 21.38 8.98
CA ASP A 793 -5.47 22.03 9.75
C ASP A 793 -6.88 21.69 9.25
N ASN A 794 -7.03 21.29 7.97
CA ASN A 794 -8.30 20.77 7.45
C ASN A 794 -8.70 19.45 8.12
N PHE A 795 -7.72 18.71 8.69
CA PHE A 795 -7.90 17.39 9.25
C PHE A 795 -7.25 17.25 10.65
N PRO A 796 -7.77 17.96 11.68
CA PRO A 796 -7.22 17.87 13.03
C PRO A 796 -7.17 16.42 13.54
N ASN A 797 -6.07 16.08 14.21
CA ASN A 797 -5.70 14.69 14.50
C ASN A 797 -5.42 14.42 16.00
N GLY A 798 -5.81 15.34 16.87
CA GLY A 798 -5.51 15.33 18.30
C GLY A 798 -5.93 16.62 18.99
N THR A 799 -5.55 16.76 20.25
CA THR A 799 -5.88 17.88 21.13
C THR A 799 -4.65 18.30 21.94
N ASN A 800 -4.48 19.59 22.19
CA ASN A 800 -3.48 20.06 23.14
C ASN A 800 -3.97 19.73 24.55
N ALA A 801 -3.14 19.07 25.35
CA ALA A 801 -3.47 18.65 26.71
C ALA A 801 -2.46 19.26 27.69
N VAL A 802 -2.92 19.64 28.89
CA VAL A 802 -2.01 19.97 29.99
C VAL A 802 -1.47 18.67 30.56
N VAL A 803 -0.15 18.49 30.48
CA VAL A 803 0.54 17.27 30.88
C VAL A 803 1.43 17.55 32.07
N ALA A 804 1.26 16.77 33.14
CA ALA A 804 2.17 16.74 34.28
C ALA A 804 3.03 15.47 34.24
N VAL A 805 4.34 15.65 34.35
CA VAL A 805 5.30 14.55 34.48
C VAL A 805 5.54 14.28 35.96
N ILE A 806 4.73 13.38 36.54
CA ILE A 806 4.70 13.12 37.98
C ILE A 806 4.34 11.66 38.27
N SER A 807 4.99 11.07 39.27
CA SER A 807 4.53 9.82 39.90
C SER A 807 3.69 10.15 41.13
N TYR A 808 2.37 10.16 40.99
CA TYR A 808 1.44 10.53 42.07
C TYR A 808 0.40 9.45 42.38
N THR A 809 -0.26 8.93 41.34
CA THR A 809 -1.43 8.04 41.54
C THR A 809 -1.04 6.59 41.88
N GLY A 810 0.14 6.14 41.47
CA GLY A 810 0.55 4.74 41.53
C GLY A 810 -0.08 3.83 40.47
N TYR A 811 -1.05 4.34 39.70
CA TYR A 811 -1.73 3.62 38.61
C TYR A 811 -1.11 3.90 37.23
N ASP A 812 -0.04 4.68 37.18
CA ASP A 812 0.67 5.19 36.00
C ASP A 812 2.03 4.49 35.76
N MET A 813 2.26 3.31 36.37
CA MET A 813 3.46 2.50 36.09
C MET A 813 3.35 1.76 34.76
N ASP A 814 4.49 1.37 34.17
CA ASP A 814 4.58 0.52 32.96
C ASP A 814 3.62 0.92 31.82
N ASP A 815 3.92 2.06 31.20
CA ASP A 815 3.21 2.59 30.02
C ASP A 815 1.73 2.90 30.25
N ALA A 816 1.30 2.97 31.51
CA ALA A 816 0.02 3.54 31.89
C ALA A 816 0.07 5.07 31.92
N MET A 817 -1.08 5.67 31.65
CA MET A 817 -1.32 7.09 31.88
C MET A 817 -2.66 7.29 32.59
N ILE A 818 -2.81 8.46 33.20
CA ILE A 818 -4.04 8.86 33.87
C ILE A 818 -4.68 9.99 33.09
N ILE A 819 -6.00 9.92 32.95
CA ILE A 819 -6.81 10.99 32.37
C ILE A 819 -7.63 11.62 33.49
N ASN A 820 -7.73 12.95 33.47
CA ASN A 820 -8.60 13.69 34.36
C ASN A 820 -10.08 13.43 34.03
N LYS A 821 -10.82 12.92 35.02
CA LYS A 821 -12.23 12.55 34.88
C LYS A 821 -13.10 13.74 34.47
N SER A 822 -12.91 14.92 35.04
CA SER A 822 -13.73 16.07 34.65
C SER A 822 -13.32 16.64 33.29
N ALA A 823 -12.08 16.44 32.84
CA ALA A 823 -11.71 16.76 31.45
C ALA A 823 -12.44 15.83 30.46
N ASP A 824 -12.46 14.52 30.74
CA ASP A 824 -13.23 13.52 29.98
C ASP A 824 -14.73 13.87 29.92
N GLU A 825 -15.35 14.20 31.06
CA GLU A 825 -16.76 14.60 31.15
C GLU A 825 -17.08 15.89 30.38
N ARG A 826 -16.09 16.77 30.20
CA ARG A 826 -16.20 17.98 29.36
C ARG A 826 -15.92 17.72 27.88
N GLY A 827 -15.61 16.48 27.50
CA GLY A 827 -15.42 16.05 26.11
C GLY A 827 -13.97 15.85 25.66
N PHE A 828 -12.99 15.81 26.58
CA PHE A 828 -11.59 15.55 26.23
C PHE A 828 -11.45 14.23 25.46
N GLY A 829 -10.91 14.29 24.24
CA GLY A 829 -10.70 13.10 23.41
C GLY A 829 -11.98 12.37 22.97
N TYR A 830 -13.17 12.98 23.08
CA TYR A 830 -14.43 12.38 22.64
C TYR A 830 -14.45 12.09 21.13
N GLY A 831 -14.99 10.93 20.75
CA GLY A 831 -15.03 10.50 19.36
C GLY A 831 -16.28 9.73 18.99
N THR A 832 -16.47 9.56 17.69
CA THR A 832 -17.58 8.79 17.10
C THR A 832 -17.05 7.80 16.08
N VAL A 833 -17.74 6.67 15.95
CA VAL A 833 -17.45 5.65 14.93
C VAL A 833 -18.69 5.49 14.07
N TYR A 834 -18.53 5.67 12.76
CA TYR A 834 -19.60 5.41 11.81
C TYR A 834 -19.41 4.02 11.22
N LYS A 835 -20.49 3.24 11.09
CA LYS A 835 -20.52 1.94 10.43
C LYS A 835 -21.63 1.96 9.39
N VAL A 836 -21.41 1.40 8.21
CA VAL A 836 -22.45 1.29 7.18
C VAL A 836 -22.74 -0.17 6.92
N GLU A 837 -24.02 -0.51 6.91
CA GLU A 837 -24.52 -1.83 6.54
C GLU A 837 -25.37 -1.71 5.27
N LYS A 838 -25.11 -2.60 4.30
CA LYS A 838 -25.94 -2.74 3.11
C LYS A 838 -26.97 -3.83 3.36
N VAL A 839 -28.23 -3.49 3.19
CA VAL A 839 -29.32 -4.46 3.16
C VAL A 839 -29.76 -4.61 1.70
N ASP A 840 -29.60 -5.82 1.19
CA ASP A 840 -29.93 -6.21 -0.19
C ASP A 840 -30.94 -7.36 -0.11
N LEU A 841 -32.14 -7.16 -0.64
CA LEU A 841 -33.19 -8.19 -0.74
C LEU A 841 -33.06 -9.01 -2.03
N ALA A 842 -32.34 -8.51 -3.03
CA ALA A 842 -32.13 -9.20 -4.31
C ALA A 842 -30.98 -10.22 -4.25
N MET A 843 -30.28 -10.36 -3.12
CA MET A 843 -29.08 -11.18 -2.98
C MET A 843 -29.31 -12.68 -3.27
N ASP A 844 -30.46 -13.24 -2.87
CA ASP A 844 -30.80 -14.64 -3.10
C ASP A 844 -31.58 -14.87 -4.41
N ARG A 845 -31.96 -13.77 -5.10
CA ARG A 845 -32.75 -13.79 -6.33
C ARG A 845 -31.85 -14.02 -7.54
N ARG A 846 -32.22 -14.94 -8.45
CA ARG A 846 -31.50 -15.06 -9.72
C ARG A 846 -31.88 -13.92 -10.65
N ARG A 847 -30.96 -13.54 -11.52
CA ARG A 847 -31.20 -12.45 -12.47
C ARG A 847 -32.33 -12.84 -13.44
N GLY A 848 -33.43 -12.10 -13.42
CA GLY A 848 -34.61 -12.33 -14.26
C GLY A 848 -35.80 -12.94 -13.52
N ASP A 849 -35.61 -13.43 -12.30
CA ASP A 849 -36.73 -13.89 -11.46
C ASP A 849 -37.58 -12.68 -11.01
N PRO A 850 -38.89 -12.86 -10.80
CA PRO A 850 -39.76 -11.83 -10.27
C PRO A 850 -39.32 -11.41 -8.86
N ILE A 851 -39.69 -10.19 -8.48
CA ILE A 851 -39.46 -9.69 -7.13
C ILE A 851 -40.46 -10.36 -6.20
N THR A 852 -39.98 -10.99 -5.12
CA THR A 852 -40.81 -11.69 -4.14
C THR A 852 -40.75 -11.10 -2.74
N GLN A 853 -39.75 -10.25 -2.49
CA GLN A 853 -39.52 -9.60 -1.19
C GLN A 853 -39.63 -8.09 -1.39
N HIS A 854 -40.49 -7.45 -0.60
CA HIS A 854 -40.79 -6.02 -0.71
C HIS A 854 -40.46 -5.34 0.63
N PHE A 855 -39.87 -4.15 0.62
CA PHE A 855 -39.74 -3.37 1.85
C PHE A 855 -41.12 -2.93 2.36
N GLY A 856 -41.29 -2.96 3.68
CA GLY A 856 -42.56 -2.62 4.32
C GLY A 856 -43.23 -3.80 5.01
N PHE A 857 -44.43 -3.55 5.50
CA PHE A 857 -45.25 -4.50 6.24
C PHE A 857 -46.34 -5.08 5.34
N GLY A 858 -46.55 -6.39 5.43
CA GLY A 858 -47.65 -7.08 4.79
C GLY A 858 -48.97 -6.96 5.55
N PRO A 859 -50.06 -7.52 5.00
CA PRO A 859 -51.36 -7.60 5.67
C PRO A 859 -51.42 -8.69 6.77
N ASP A 860 -50.31 -9.38 7.04
CA ASP A 860 -50.21 -10.41 8.06
C ASP A 860 -50.08 -9.85 9.48
N GLU A 861 -50.22 -10.71 10.50
CA GLU A 861 -50.02 -10.32 11.89
C GLU A 861 -48.51 -10.29 12.23
N TRP A 862 -48.03 -9.12 12.63
CA TRP A 862 -46.66 -8.88 13.08
C TRP A 862 -46.66 -8.08 14.41
N PRO A 863 -45.57 -8.15 15.20
CA PRO A 863 -45.51 -7.47 16.50
C PRO A 863 -45.56 -5.93 16.39
N GLU A 864 -46.54 -5.30 17.05
CA GLU A 864 -46.71 -3.83 17.02
C GLU A 864 -45.49 -3.07 17.56
N SER A 865 -44.71 -3.70 18.44
CA SER A 865 -43.45 -3.14 18.97
C SER A 865 -42.40 -2.83 17.90
N TRP A 866 -42.50 -3.40 16.70
CA TRP A 866 -41.60 -3.07 15.59
C TRP A 866 -41.75 -1.62 15.13
N LYS A 867 -42.93 -1.02 15.27
CA LYS A 867 -43.20 0.38 14.92
C LYS A 867 -42.54 1.40 15.85
N GLU A 868 -41.98 0.98 16.98
CA GLU A 868 -41.16 1.87 17.82
C GLU A 868 -39.84 2.26 17.16
N LYS A 869 -39.35 1.41 16.25
CA LYS A 869 -38.05 1.58 15.57
C LYS A 869 -38.20 1.81 14.07
N LEU A 870 -39.22 1.22 13.46
CA LEU A 870 -39.48 1.25 12.03
C LEU A 870 -40.67 2.15 11.69
N ASP A 871 -40.57 2.86 10.57
CA ASP A 871 -41.66 3.63 9.98
C ASP A 871 -42.56 2.71 9.11
N ASP A 872 -43.70 3.21 8.63
CA ASP A 872 -44.71 2.43 7.89
C ASP A 872 -44.16 1.82 6.57
N ASP A 873 -43.08 2.38 6.02
CA ASP A 873 -42.35 1.86 4.86
C ASP A 873 -41.38 0.70 5.19
N GLY A 874 -41.31 0.30 6.47
CA GLY A 874 -40.43 -0.76 6.97
C GLY A 874 -38.98 -0.33 7.17
N LEU A 875 -38.65 0.96 7.00
CA LEU A 875 -37.32 1.53 7.20
C LEU A 875 -37.15 2.09 8.63
N PRO A 876 -35.93 2.19 9.16
CA PRO A 876 -35.72 2.65 10.52
C PRO A 876 -35.77 4.18 10.60
N LEU A 877 -36.37 4.70 11.68
CA LEU A 877 -36.43 6.13 11.96
C LEU A 877 -35.02 6.70 12.26
N ILE A 878 -34.67 7.81 11.61
CA ILE A 878 -33.37 8.48 11.79
C ILE A 878 -33.27 9.06 13.21
N GLY A 879 -32.14 8.84 13.87
CA GLY A 879 -31.85 9.31 15.23
C GLY A 879 -32.23 8.31 16.33
N VAL A 880 -32.95 7.23 16.01
CA VAL A 880 -33.34 6.22 17.00
C VAL A 880 -32.13 5.41 17.47
N LYS A 881 -32.10 5.13 18.78
CA LYS A 881 -31.13 4.22 19.40
C LYS A 881 -31.54 2.76 19.15
N VAL A 882 -30.60 1.97 18.67
CA VAL A 882 -30.75 0.53 18.41
C VAL A 882 -29.71 -0.29 19.18
N GLU A 883 -30.14 -1.43 19.71
CA GLU A 883 -29.35 -2.41 20.45
C GLU A 883 -29.39 -3.78 19.76
N GLU A 884 -28.57 -4.72 20.23
CA GLU A 884 -28.48 -6.05 19.61
C GLU A 884 -29.84 -6.78 19.70
N GLY A 885 -30.37 -7.19 18.55
CA GLY A 885 -31.69 -7.81 18.41
C GLY A 885 -32.80 -6.85 17.97
N ASP A 886 -32.59 -5.53 18.03
CA ASP A 886 -33.59 -4.56 17.60
C ASP A 886 -33.86 -4.65 16.08
N PRO A 887 -35.12 -4.41 15.65
CA PRO A 887 -35.50 -4.41 14.25
C PRO A 887 -34.88 -3.20 13.52
N ILE A 888 -34.20 -3.43 12.38
CA ILE A 888 -33.62 -2.36 11.55
C ILE A 888 -34.28 -2.22 10.17
N VAL A 889 -34.87 -3.29 9.63
CA VAL A 889 -35.59 -3.27 8.35
C VAL A 889 -36.68 -4.34 8.35
N ALA A 890 -37.92 -3.97 8.05
CA ALA A 890 -39.01 -4.90 7.77
C ALA A 890 -39.17 -5.11 6.24
N TYR A 891 -39.45 -6.35 5.85
CA TYR A 891 -39.77 -6.71 4.48
C TYR A 891 -40.81 -7.83 4.44
N TYR A 892 -41.76 -7.73 3.53
CA TYR A 892 -42.79 -8.72 3.28
C TYR A 892 -42.31 -9.74 2.23
N ASP A 893 -42.42 -11.03 2.54
CA ASP A 893 -42.03 -12.13 1.67
C ASP A 893 -43.29 -12.81 1.12
N GLU A 894 -43.61 -12.56 -0.15
CA GLU A 894 -44.81 -13.09 -0.81
C GLU A 894 -44.83 -14.62 -0.85
N THR A 895 -43.66 -15.26 -0.93
CA THR A 895 -43.57 -16.73 -1.02
C THR A 895 -43.99 -17.43 0.27
N LEU A 896 -43.79 -16.76 1.42
CA LEU A 896 -44.16 -17.26 2.73
C LEU A 896 -45.45 -16.62 3.27
N GLY A 897 -45.92 -15.55 2.63
CA GLY A 897 -47.06 -14.75 3.08
C GLY A 897 -46.84 -14.14 4.46
N ARG A 898 -45.59 -13.76 4.80
CA ARG A 898 -45.22 -13.25 6.12
C ARG A 898 -44.23 -12.10 6.05
N THR A 899 -44.38 -11.16 6.96
CA THR A 899 -43.44 -10.07 7.21
C THR A 899 -42.26 -10.59 8.04
N LYS A 900 -41.06 -10.34 7.55
CA LYS A 900 -39.79 -10.65 8.23
C LYS A 900 -39.06 -9.36 8.55
N VAL A 901 -38.17 -9.44 9.53
CA VAL A 901 -37.34 -8.33 9.93
C VAL A 901 -35.88 -8.72 9.96
N LYS A 902 -35.02 -7.84 9.44
CA LYS A 902 -33.58 -7.89 9.71
C LYS A 902 -33.31 -7.13 11.00
N THR A 903 -32.56 -7.75 11.90
CA THR A 903 -32.20 -7.19 13.21
C THR A 903 -30.78 -6.66 13.23
N TYR A 904 -30.47 -5.78 14.18
CA TYR A 904 -29.12 -5.30 14.41
C TYR A 904 -28.29 -6.34 15.19
N HIS A 905 -27.14 -6.75 14.65
CA HIS A 905 -26.33 -7.86 15.17
C HIS A 905 -25.04 -7.42 15.88
N SER A 906 -24.86 -6.12 16.14
CA SER A 906 -23.64 -5.62 16.79
C SER A 906 -23.91 -5.41 18.28
N SER A 907 -23.03 -5.95 19.12
CA SER A 907 -23.07 -5.84 20.59
C SER A 907 -22.92 -4.41 21.13
N GLU A 908 -22.82 -3.42 20.26
CA GLU A 908 -22.62 -2.02 20.64
C GLU A 908 -23.84 -1.25 20.20
N ALA A 909 -24.53 -0.64 21.17
CA ALA A 909 -25.62 0.27 20.88
C ALA A 909 -25.17 1.38 19.92
N ALA A 910 -26.03 1.70 18.97
CA ALA A 910 -25.78 2.71 17.96
C ALA A 910 -27.02 3.57 17.73
N TYR A 911 -26.82 4.70 17.04
CA TYR A 911 -27.90 5.53 16.56
C TYR A 911 -27.99 5.41 15.04
N ILE A 912 -29.21 5.41 14.49
CA ILE A 912 -29.42 5.51 13.04
C ILE A 912 -29.05 6.94 12.60
N GLU A 913 -28.05 7.08 11.74
CA GLU A 913 -27.56 8.37 11.25
C GLU A 913 -28.18 8.74 9.91
N GLU A 914 -28.12 7.82 8.95
CA GLU A 914 -28.61 8.00 7.58
C GLU A 914 -29.19 6.68 7.07
N VAL A 915 -30.30 6.77 6.33
CA VAL A 915 -30.88 5.66 5.57
C VAL A 915 -30.94 6.11 4.12
N LYS A 916 -30.26 5.39 3.22
CA LYS A 916 -30.26 5.71 1.78
C LYS A 916 -30.87 4.53 1.02
N LEU A 917 -32.00 4.78 0.38
CA LEU A 917 -32.65 3.84 -0.53
C LEU A 917 -31.93 3.89 -1.90
N LEU A 918 -31.54 2.74 -2.41
CA LEU A 918 -30.78 2.62 -3.64
C LEU A 918 -31.65 2.03 -4.75
N GLY A 919 -31.96 2.85 -5.75
CA GLY A 919 -32.64 2.40 -6.98
C GLY A 919 -31.71 1.58 -7.89
N ASP A 920 -32.31 0.83 -8.80
CA ASP A 920 -31.56 0.07 -9.83
C ASP A 920 -31.06 1.00 -10.97
N ASP A 921 -30.02 0.57 -11.67
CA ASP A 921 -29.41 1.27 -12.81
C ASP A 921 -30.38 1.43 -14.00
N THR A 922 -31.42 0.60 -14.09
CA THR A 922 -32.45 0.65 -15.16
C THR A 922 -33.68 1.45 -14.77
N ALA A 923 -33.86 1.80 -13.49
CA ALA A 923 -35.02 2.51 -12.94
C ALA A 923 -36.41 1.91 -13.27
N ASP A 924 -36.47 0.67 -13.78
CA ASP A 924 -37.70 -0.03 -14.16
C ASP A 924 -38.27 -0.90 -13.02
N GLN A 925 -37.56 -1.00 -11.89
CA GLN A 925 -37.90 -1.86 -10.76
C GLN A 925 -37.98 -1.04 -9.46
N GLU A 926 -38.79 -1.50 -8.52
CA GLU A 926 -38.78 -0.98 -7.15
C GLU A 926 -37.40 -1.16 -6.48
N ALA A 927 -37.12 -0.30 -5.49
CA ALA A 927 -35.84 -0.35 -4.78
C ALA A 927 -35.73 -1.60 -3.92
N GLN A 928 -34.71 -2.41 -4.17
CA GLN A 928 -34.42 -3.67 -3.46
C GLN A 928 -33.16 -3.58 -2.59
N ASN A 929 -32.53 -2.41 -2.61
CA ASN A 929 -31.26 -2.14 -1.94
C ASN A 929 -31.40 -0.91 -1.05
N LEU A 930 -30.86 -0.98 0.15
CA LEU A 930 -30.73 0.17 1.03
C LEU A 930 -29.40 0.10 1.78
N THR A 931 -28.94 1.27 2.23
CA THR A 931 -27.79 1.38 3.14
C THR A 931 -28.20 2.12 4.40
N ILE A 932 -27.84 1.55 5.55
CA ILE A 932 -28.07 2.14 6.86
C ILE A 932 -26.72 2.49 7.46
N LYS A 933 -26.57 3.75 7.84
CA LYS A 933 -25.40 4.25 8.53
C LYS A 933 -25.70 4.37 10.02
N PHE A 934 -24.87 3.72 10.81
CA PHE A 934 -24.93 3.73 12.26
C PHE A 934 -23.85 4.64 12.83
N ARG A 935 -24.20 5.48 13.80
CA ARG A 935 -23.27 6.28 14.60
C ARG A 935 -23.14 5.68 15.99
N VAL A 936 -21.93 5.21 16.31
CA VAL A 936 -21.56 4.68 17.63
C VAL A 936 -20.76 5.74 18.38
N THR A 937 -21.30 6.22 19.51
CA THR A 937 -20.64 7.20 20.37
C THR A 937 -19.50 6.55 21.16
N ARG A 938 -18.32 7.18 21.20
CA ARG A 938 -17.12 6.67 21.86
C ARG A 938 -16.52 7.70 22.80
N GLN A 939 -16.98 7.69 24.04
CA GLN A 939 -16.23 8.30 25.14
C GLN A 939 -14.91 7.56 25.39
N PRO A 940 -13.84 8.22 25.84
CA PRO A 940 -12.66 7.57 26.40
C PRO A 940 -13.01 6.60 27.53
N LEU A 941 -12.55 5.35 27.39
CA LEU A 941 -12.71 4.31 28.41
C LEU A 941 -11.36 3.89 28.98
N ILE A 942 -11.39 3.31 30.19
CA ILE A 942 -10.21 2.67 30.78
C ILE A 942 -9.73 1.57 29.83
N GLY A 943 -8.43 1.55 29.57
CA GLY A 943 -7.73 0.68 28.65
C GLY A 943 -7.66 1.20 27.20
N ASP A 944 -8.35 2.30 26.86
CA ASP A 944 -8.11 3.01 25.59
C ASP A 944 -6.68 3.56 25.55
N LYS A 945 -6.15 3.70 24.34
CA LYS A 945 -4.76 4.11 24.12
C LYS A 945 -4.67 5.54 23.61
N PHE A 946 -3.79 6.30 24.22
CA PHE A 946 -3.44 7.66 23.84
C PHE A 946 -1.93 7.73 23.57
N SER A 947 -1.49 8.69 22.77
CA SER A 947 -0.08 8.89 22.48
C SER A 947 0.22 10.37 22.31
N SER A 948 1.36 10.82 22.81
CA SER A 948 1.95 12.08 22.32
C SER A 948 2.52 11.87 20.91
N ARG A 949 3.03 12.95 20.29
CA ARG A 949 3.68 12.89 18.98
C ARG A 949 5.12 12.36 19.00
N HIS A 950 5.59 11.80 20.11
CA HIS A 950 6.96 11.31 20.26
C HIS A 950 7.03 9.77 20.32
N GLY A 951 6.02 9.09 19.78
CA GLY A 951 5.88 7.64 19.94
C GLY A 951 5.63 7.24 21.38
N GLN A 952 5.16 8.17 22.23
CA GLN A 952 4.88 7.91 23.63
C GLN A 952 3.45 7.44 23.87
N LYS A 953 3.25 6.16 23.63
CA LYS A 953 1.97 5.49 23.78
C LYS A 953 1.73 5.10 25.23
N GLY A 954 0.59 5.52 25.76
CA GLY A 954 0.08 5.14 27.07
C GLY A 954 -1.31 4.52 27.00
N VAL A 955 -1.57 3.56 27.87
CA VAL A 955 -2.92 3.02 28.11
C VAL A 955 -3.56 3.82 29.24
N CYS A 956 -4.79 4.32 29.05
CA CYS A 956 -5.54 4.97 30.11
C CYS A 956 -5.84 3.97 31.23
N SER A 957 -5.11 4.02 32.33
CA SER A 957 -5.25 3.07 33.44
C SER A 957 -6.42 3.42 34.34
N ARG A 958 -6.61 4.73 34.62
CA ARG A 958 -7.72 5.22 35.42
C ARG A 958 -8.14 6.62 34.98
N LYS A 959 -9.43 6.89 35.15
CA LYS A 959 -9.99 8.25 35.07
C LYS A 959 -10.00 8.84 36.48
N TRP A 960 -9.05 9.72 36.77
CA TRP A 960 -8.83 10.23 38.12
C TRP A 960 -9.72 11.46 38.39
N PRO A 961 -10.50 11.48 39.49
CA PRO A 961 -11.32 12.64 39.84
C PRO A 961 -10.47 13.90 40.00
N THR A 962 -10.95 15.04 39.48
CA THR A 962 -10.23 16.33 39.59
C THR A 962 -10.03 16.75 41.04
N VAL A 963 -10.95 16.38 41.94
CA VAL A 963 -10.86 16.69 43.38
C VAL A 963 -9.61 16.12 44.03
N ASP A 964 -9.15 14.96 43.57
CA ASP A 964 -7.98 14.27 44.10
C ASP A 964 -6.74 14.44 43.19
N MET A 965 -6.87 15.15 42.07
CA MET A 965 -5.74 15.46 41.18
C MET A 965 -4.83 16.49 41.84
N PRO A 966 -3.51 16.45 41.60
CA PRO A 966 -2.64 17.53 42.01
C PRO A 966 -3.01 18.81 41.24
N PHE A 967 -2.94 19.95 41.93
CA PHE A 967 -3.26 21.26 41.34
C PHE A 967 -2.03 22.19 41.43
N SER A 968 -1.81 23.02 40.43
CA SER A 968 -0.68 23.98 40.45
C SER A 968 -1.02 25.25 41.21
N GLU A 969 -0.02 26.11 41.43
CA GLU A 969 -0.20 27.46 41.99
C GLU A 969 -1.24 28.29 41.23
N SER A 970 -1.38 28.06 39.91
CA SER A 970 -2.39 28.70 39.07
C SER A 970 -3.79 28.08 39.22
N GLY A 971 -3.96 27.06 40.07
CA GLY A 971 -5.20 26.33 40.26
C GLY A 971 -5.53 25.32 39.15
N ILE A 972 -4.58 25.02 38.26
CA ILE A 972 -4.78 24.12 37.12
C ILE A 972 -4.55 22.68 37.56
N GLN A 973 -5.49 21.79 37.23
CA GLN A 973 -5.28 20.34 37.30
C GLN A 973 -4.89 19.82 35.91
N PRO A 974 -3.89 18.92 35.81
CA PRO A 974 -3.48 18.38 34.52
C PRO A 974 -4.59 17.54 33.89
N ASP A 975 -4.70 17.56 32.57
CA ASP A 975 -5.61 16.68 31.81
C ASP A 975 -5.06 15.26 31.77
N VAL A 976 -3.72 15.14 31.67
CA VAL A 976 -3.00 13.88 31.55
C VAL A 976 -1.83 13.86 32.53
N ILE A 977 -1.69 12.75 33.26
CA ILE A 977 -0.47 12.45 34.02
C ILE A 977 0.32 11.37 33.28
N ILE A 978 1.61 11.62 33.11
CA ILE A 978 2.58 10.65 32.62
C ILE A 978 3.67 10.43 33.67
N ASN A 979 4.05 9.17 33.83
CA ASN A 979 5.06 8.81 34.81
C ASN A 979 6.48 9.17 34.32
N PRO A 980 7.32 9.84 35.14
CA PRO A 980 8.71 10.15 34.81
C PRO A 980 9.56 8.92 34.46
N HIS A 981 9.24 7.74 35.00
CA HIS A 981 9.98 6.50 34.72
C HIS A 981 9.83 6.01 33.27
N ALA A 982 8.87 6.57 32.52
CA ALA A 982 8.67 6.25 31.11
C ALA A 982 9.71 6.89 30.18
N PHE A 983 10.50 7.87 30.65
CA PHE A 983 11.44 8.65 29.83
C PHE A 983 12.86 8.06 29.75
N PRO A 984 13.51 7.59 30.85
CA PRO A 984 14.90 7.12 30.78
C PRO A 984 15.16 6.00 29.77
N SER A 985 14.26 5.03 29.66
CA SER A 985 14.38 3.91 28.71
C SER A 985 13.99 4.28 27.27
N ARG A 986 13.33 5.43 27.08
CA ARG A 986 12.77 5.85 25.79
C ARG A 986 13.46 7.02 25.14
N MET A 987 14.12 7.86 25.94
CA MET A 987 14.92 8.99 25.50
C MET A 987 14.14 9.89 24.52
N THR A 988 12.90 10.22 24.88
CA THR A 988 11.98 11.06 24.10
C THR A 988 12.05 12.51 24.57
N ILE A 989 13.25 13.11 24.46
CA ILE A 989 13.53 14.45 24.99
C ILE A 989 12.75 15.54 24.23
N GLY A 990 12.42 15.30 22.95
CA GLY A 990 11.57 16.19 22.18
C GLY A 990 10.21 16.46 22.83
N MET A 991 9.68 15.53 23.65
CA MET A 991 8.41 15.74 24.39
C MET A 991 8.57 16.74 25.53
N PHE A 992 9.73 16.77 26.21
CA PHE A 992 10.02 17.80 27.20
C PHE A 992 10.14 19.17 26.52
N VAL A 993 10.86 19.25 25.40
CA VAL A 993 10.97 20.50 24.63
C VAL A 993 9.59 20.97 24.13
N GLU A 994 8.75 20.06 23.62
CA GLU A 994 7.36 20.36 23.23
C GLU A 994 6.56 20.91 24.42
N SER A 995 6.74 20.37 25.62
CA SER A 995 6.04 20.81 26.83
C SER A 995 6.36 22.26 27.20
N LEU A 996 7.63 22.67 27.15
CA LEU A 996 8.06 24.06 27.39
C LEU A 996 7.51 24.99 26.31
N ALA A 997 7.74 24.63 25.04
CA ALA A 997 7.31 25.42 23.90
C ALA A 997 5.78 25.58 23.88
N GLY A 998 5.02 24.51 24.12
CA GLY A 998 3.57 24.54 24.14
C GLY A 998 3.03 25.44 25.25
N LYS A 999 3.66 25.41 26.43
CA LYS A 999 3.32 26.29 27.55
C LYS A 999 3.63 27.76 27.23
N ALA A 1000 4.83 28.06 26.74
CA ALA A 1000 5.22 29.41 26.33
C ALA A 1000 4.28 29.96 25.24
N GLY A 1001 3.97 29.14 24.23
CA GLY A 1001 3.05 29.50 23.15
C GLY A 1001 1.63 29.76 23.63
N ALA A 1002 1.13 28.97 24.59
CA ALA A 1002 -0.18 29.19 25.19
C ALA A 1002 -0.26 30.52 25.96
N LEU A 1003 0.80 30.89 26.68
CA LEU A 1003 0.87 32.12 27.49
C LEU A 1003 0.99 33.39 26.62
N HIS A 1004 1.84 33.34 25.60
CA HIS A 1004 2.10 34.49 24.71
C HIS A 1004 1.14 34.56 23.52
N GLY A 1005 0.28 33.55 23.33
CA GLY A 1005 -0.65 33.48 22.20
C GLY A 1005 0.02 33.25 20.84
N MET A 1006 1.17 32.56 20.82
CA MET A 1006 1.96 32.31 19.62
C MET A 1006 2.10 30.83 19.30
N ALA A 1007 2.30 30.52 18.02
CA ALA A 1007 2.68 29.18 17.58
C ALA A 1007 4.21 29.07 17.56
N HIS A 1008 4.73 27.89 17.93
CA HIS A 1008 6.17 27.64 17.87
C HIS A 1008 6.50 26.70 16.73
N ASP A 1009 7.58 27.03 16.01
CA ASP A 1009 8.16 26.16 15.01
C ASP A 1009 8.90 25.01 15.68
N ALA A 1010 8.60 23.80 15.25
CA ALA A 1010 9.20 22.56 15.73
C ALA A 1010 9.90 21.76 14.63
N THR A 1011 10.22 22.43 13.53
CA THR A 1011 10.98 21.86 12.43
C THR A 1011 12.33 21.32 12.94
N PRO A 1012 12.71 20.07 12.63
CA PRO A 1012 13.99 19.50 13.09
C PRO A 1012 15.20 20.27 12.54
N TRP A 1013 16.31 20.27 13.29
CA TRP A 1013 17.59 20.91 12.95
C TRP A 1013 17.57 22.45 12.85
N THR A 1014 16.58 23.11 13.46
CA THR A 1014 16.58 24.58 13.60
C THR A 1014 17.46 25.07 14.75
N PHE A 1015 17.54 24.28 15.83
CA PHE A 1015 18.36 24.56 17.00
C PHE A 1015 19.73 23.89 16.89
N SER A 1016 20.69 24.37 17.66
CA SER A 1016 22.06 23.84 17.71
C SER A 1016 22.54 23.65 19.14
N GLU A 1017 23.75 23.13 19.33
CA GLU A 1017 24.34 23.02 20.67
C GLU A 1017 24.64 24.39 21.32
N SER A 1018 24.85 25.43 20.52
CA SER A 1018 25.10 26.80 21.02
C SER A 1018 23.81 27.57 21.34
N ASP A 1019 22.68 27.18 20.72
CA ASP A 1019 21.37 27.78 20.92
C ASP A 1019 20.37 26.66 21.20
N THR A 1020 20.29 26.27 22.48
CA THR A 1020 19.46 25.13 22.88
C THR A 1020 18.00 25.55 22.98
N PRO A 1021 17.05 24.68 22.60
CA PRO A 1021 15.64 25.02 22.68
C PRO A 1021 15.16 25.18 24.12
N ALA A 1022 15.81 24.53 25.09
CA ALA A 1022 15.47 24.67 26.50
C ALA A 1022 15.72 26.10 26.99
N ASP A 1023 16.83 26.72 26.59
CA ASP A 1023 17.14 28.10 26.96
C ASP A 1023 16.24 29.09 26.23
N TYR A 1024 16.02 28.88 24.93
CA TYR A 1024 15.14 29.71 24.11
C TYR A 1024 13.71 29.78 24.66
N PHE A 1025 13.08 28.63 24.96
CA PHE A 1025 11.74 28.60 25.53
C PHE A 1025 11.72 28.95 27.03
N GLY A 1026 12.81 28.66 27.75
CA GLY A 1026 12.94 29.00 29.17
C GLY A 1026 12.96 30.51 29.43
N GLU A 1027 13.66 31.29 28.61
CA GLU A 1027 13.62 32.75 28.71
C GLU A 1027 12.21 33.31 28.45
N GLN A 1028 11.45 32.72 27.52
CA GLN A 1028 10.06 33.12 27.27
C GLN A 1028 9.15 32.81 28.46
N LEU A 1029 9.34 31.68 29.13
CA LEU A 1029 8.59 31.34 30.35
C LEU A 1029 8.92 32.30 31.49
N LYS A 1030 10.20 32.65 31.64
CA LYS A 1030 10.66 33.63 32.63
C LYS A 1030 10.05 35.01 32.40
N ILE A 1031 9.97 35.46 31.14
CA ILE A 1031 9.27 36.72 30.77
C ILE A 1031 7.78 36.64 31.13
N ALA A 1032 7.15 35.48 30.96
CA ALA A 1032 5.76 35.26 31.34
C ALA A 1032 5.53 35.11 32.86
N GLY A 1033 6.59 35.13 33.68
CA GLY A 1033 6.51 34.99 35.14
C GLY A 1033 6.50 33.55 35.66
N TYR A 1034 6.79 32.57 34.81
CA TYR A 1034 6.93 31.15 35.20
C TYR A 1034 8.39 30.76 35.43
N ASN A 1035 8.61 29.58 36.03
CA ASN A 1035 9.95 29.04 36.17
C ASN A 1035 10.60 28.80 34.80
N TYR A 1036 11.84 29.23 34.66
CA TYR A 1036 12.67 29.05 33.47
C TYR A 1036 12.73 27.59 32.97
N HIS A 1037 12.79 26.63 33.89
CA HIS A 1037 12.90 25.20 33.54
C HIS A 1037 11.54 24.54 33.28
N GLY A 1038 10.43 25.27 33.36
CA GLY A 1038 9.07 24.73 33.14
C GLY A 1038 8.43 24.04 34.33
N ASN A 1039 9.15 23.90 35.45
CA ASN A 1039 8.60 23.40 36.70
C ASN A 1039 7.57 24.39 37.30
N GLU A 1040 6.56 23.88 37.98
CA GLU A 1040 5.63 24.68 38.79
C GLU A 1040 5.47 24.07 40.18
N PRO A 1041 5.36 24.90 41.23
CA PRO A 1041 4.84 24.46 42.52
C PRO A 1041 3.45 23.83 42.33
N MET A 1042 3.30 22.62 42.86
CA MET A 1042 2.05 21.87 42.81
C MET A 1042 1.72 21.30 44.18
N TYR A 1043 0.42 21.17 44.44
CA TYR A 1043 -0.13 20.70 45.70
C TYR A 1043 -0.80 19.35 45.51
N SER A 1044 -0.75 18.53 46.55
CA SER A 1044 -1.42 17.23 46.61
C SER A 1044 -2.93 17.41 46.71
N GLY A 1045 -3.70 16.85 45.77
CA GLY A 1045 -5.17 16.87 45.84
C GLY A 1045 -5.72 16.05 47.02
N ALA A 1046 -4.96 15.07 47.51
CA ALA A 1046 -5.39 14.22 48.62
C ALA A 1046 -5.16 14.84 50.01
N THR A 1047 -4.03 15.54 50.20
CA THR A 1047 -3.64 16.11 51.51
C THR A 1047 -3.79 17.62 51.58
N GLY A 1048 -3.83 18.31 50.44
CA GLY A 1048 -3.82 19.78 50.35
C GLY A 1048 -2.44 20.40 50.59
N GLU A 1049 -1.42 19.61 50.93
CA GLU A 1049 -0.06 20.08 51.17
C GLU A 1049 0.71 20.28 49.86
N GLU A 1050 1.68 21.20 49.87
CA GLU A 1050 2.61 21.39 48.76
C GLU A 1050 3.47 20.13 48.57
N LEU A 1051 3.71 19.75 47.31
CA LEU A 1051 4.57 18.61 46.99
C LEU A 1051 6.04 18.96 47.28
N ARG A 1052 6.83 17.93 47.56
CA ARG A 1052 8.25 18.10 47.98
C ARG A 1052 9.12 18.87 46.97
N VAL A 1053 8.80 18.77 45.68
CA VAL A 1053 9.55 19.41 44.59
C VAL A 1053 8.58 19.92 43.55
N ASP A 1054 8.97 21.00 42.87
CA ASP A 1054 8.21 21.53 41.75
C ASP A 1054 8.08 20.51 40.63
N ILE A 1055 6.88 20.40 40.09
CA ILE A 1055 6.52 19.38 39.11
C ILE A 1055 6.63 19.97 37.72
N TYR A 1056 7.16 19.16 36.80
CA TYR A 1056 7.28 19.56 35.41
C TYR A 1056 5.91 19.49 34.71
N ILE A 1057 5.40 20.65 34.31
CA ILE A 1057 4.08 20.80 33.69
C ILE A 1057 4.16 21.68 32.44
N GLY A 1058 3.42 21.30 31.41
CA GLY A 1058 3.29 22.09 30.20
C GLY A 1058 2.21 21.55 29.26
N VAL A 1059 2.22 22.01 28.01
CA VAL A 1059 1.17 21.69 27.04
C VAL A 1059 1.75 20.85 25.92
N VAL A 1060 1.21 19.65 25.71
CA VAL A 1060 1.68 18.71 24.69
C VAL A 1060 0.51 18.26 23.81
N TYR A 1061 0.73 18.10 22.52
CA TYR A 1061 -0.30 17.62 21.61
C TYR A 1061 -0.49 16.10 21.70
N TYR A 1062 -1.67 15.68 22.13
CA TYR A 1062 -2.05 14.29 22.32
C TYR A 1062 -2.99 13.77 21.24
N GLN A 1063 -2.84 12.49 20.91
CA GLN A 1063 -3.62 11.79 19.89
C GLN A 1063 -4.27 10.54 20.49
N ARG A 1064 -5.56 10.32 20.20
CA ARG A 1064 -6.30 9.12 20.63
C ARG A 1064 -6.17 8.02 19.59
N LEU A 1065 -5.86 6.78 19.99
CA LEU A 1065 -5.72 5.65 19.06
C LEU A 1065 -7.04 4.90 18.85
N ARG A 1066 -7.23 4.30 17.66
CA ARG A 1066 -8.47 3.60 17.29
C ARG A 1066 -8.71 2.25 17.99
N HIS A 1067 -7.68 1.68 18.61
CA HIS A 1067 -7.72 0.34 19.19
C HIS A 1067 -8.30 0.41 20.62
N MET A 1068 -9.61 0.19 20.71
CA MET A 1068 -10.39 0.30 21.95
C MET A 1068 -10.59 -1.04 22.65
N VAL A 1069 -10.89 -1.00 23.94
CA VAL A 1069 -11.08 -2.19 24.79
C VAL A 1069 -12.36 -2.96 24.46
N ASN A 1070 -13.43 -2.24 24.09
CA ASN A 1070 -14.71 -2.84 23.71
C ASN A 1070 -14.58 -3.83 22.53
N ASP A 1071 -13.56 -3.65 21.69
CA ASP A 1071 -13.25 -4.53 20.57
C ASP A 1071 -12.48 -5.81 20.98
N LYS A 1072 -12.11 -5.97 22.27
CA LYS A 1072 -11.16 -7.00 22.74
C LYS A 1072 -11.68 -7.96 23.81
N PHE A 1073 -12.47 -7.50 24.78
CA PHE A 1073 -12.91 -8.39 25.86
C PHE A 1073 -13.83 -9.51 25.32
N GLN A 1074 -13.74 -10.70 25.91
CA GLN A 1074 -14.62 -11.85 25.64
C GLN A 1074 -14.75 -12.71 26.90
N VAL A 1075 -15.94 -13.25 27.13
CA VAL A 1075 -16.24 -14.14 28.26
C VAL A 1075 -17.20 -15.24 27.78
N ARG A 1076 -17.02 -16.45 28.29
CA ARG A 1076 -17.88 -17.61 27.97
C ARG A 1076 -17.98 -18.51 29.20
N SER A 1077 -19.20 -18.86 29.60
CA SER A 1077 -19.49 -19.95 30.53
C SER A 1077 -19.78 -21.23 29.74
N THR A 1078 -20.88 -21.25 29.00
CA THR A 1078 -21.27 -22.28 28.03
C THR A 1078 -21.57 -21.61 26.69
N GLY A 1079 -21.87 -22.39 25.64
CA GLY A 1079 -22.22 -21.79 24.36
C GLY A 1079 -22.21 -22.78 23.21
N PRO A 1080 -22.37 -22.29 21.97
CA PRO A 1080 -22.38 -23.13 20.79
C PRO A 1080 -21.09 -23.94 20.67
N VAL A 1081 -21.26 -25.15 20.17
CA VAL A 1081 -20.20 -26.13 19.90
C VAL A 1081 -20.20 -26.48 18.42
N THR A 1082 -19.06 -26.94 17.93
CA THR A 1082 -18.95 -27.45 16.56
C THR A 1082 -19.55 -28.85 16.51
N SER A 1083 -20.44 -29.14 15.55
CA SER A 1083 -21.12 -30.43 15.46
C SER A 1083 -20.17 -31.63 15.31
N LEU A 1084 -19.04 -31.45 14.62
CA LEU A 1084 -18.07 -32.52 14.37
C LEU A 1084 -17.29 -32.93 15.64
N THR A 1085 -16.87 -31.95 16.44
CA THR A 1085 -15.96 -32.20 17.58
C THR A 1085 -16.62 -32.03 18.93
N MET A 1086 -17.83 -31.46 18.97
CA MET A 1086 -18.51 -30.97 20.18
C MET A 1086 -17.69 -29.97 21.02
N GLN A 1087 -16.61 -29.42 20.46
CA GLN A 1087 -15.79 -28.41 21.10
C GLN A 1087 -16.37 -27.00 20.92
N PRO A 1088 -16.10 -26.07 21.86
CA PRO A 1088 -16.42 -24.66 21.73
C PRO A 1088 -16.08 -24.07 20.34
N VAL A 1089 -17.05 -23.41 19.70
CA VAL A 1089 -16.80 -22.73 18.41
C VAL A 1089 -15.75 -21.62 18.54
N LYS A 1090 -15.10 -21.27 17.43
CA LYS A 1090 -14.17 -20.13 17.37
C LYS A 1090 -14.93 -18.83 17.13
N GLY A 1091 -14.52 -17.78 17.84
CA GLY A 1091 -14.82 -16.38 17.52
C GLY A 1091 -15.72 -15.70 18.54
N ARG A 1092 -15.31 -14.50 18.97
CA ARG A 1092 -16.00 -13.69 19.98
C ARG A 1092 -17.47 -13.44 19.67
N LYS A 1093 -17.78 -13.00 18.44
CA LYS A 1093 -19.16 -12.68 18.00
C LYS A 1093 -20.09 -13.90 17.96
N LYS A 1094 -19.55 -15.12 18.05
CA LYS A 1094 -20.31 -16.37 18.08
C LYS A 1094 -20.30 -16.99 19.49
N ASN A 1095 -19.98 -16.20 20.52
CA ASN A 1095 -19.77 -16.68 21.89
C ASN A 1095 -18.76 -17.84 21.94
N GLY A 1096 -17.69 -17.71 21.16
CA GLY A 1096 -16.66 -18.72 21.02
C GLY A 1096 -15.79 -18.89 22.26
N GLY A 1097 -15.18 -20.07 22.40
CA GLY A 1097 -14.33 -20.42 23.54
C GLY A 1097 -12.92 -19.81 23.48
N ILE A 1098 -12.26 -19.78 24.64
CA ILE A 1098 -10.83 -19.48 24.75
C ILE A 1098 -10.04 -20.77 24.51
N ARG A 1099 -9.02 -20.68 23.65
CA ARG A 1099 -8.18 -21.83 23.32
C ARG A 1099 -7.09 -22.02 24.37
N VAL A 1100 -7.04 -23.19 24.99
CA VAL A 1100 -5.86 -23.70 25.70
C VAL A 1100 -5.00 -24.42 24.66
N GLY A 1101 -3.82 -23.86 24.38
CA GLY A 1101 -2.91 -24.37 23.38
C GLY A 1101 -1.93 -25.39 23.95
N GLU A 1102 -0.95 -25.75 23.12
CA GLU A 1102 0.09 -26.70 23.49
C GLU A 1102 1.02 -26.17 24.59
N MET A 1103 1.39 -24.88 24.52
CA MET A 1103 2.24 -24.25 25.54
C MET A 1103 1.56 -24.24 26.91
N GLU A 1104 0.25 -23.97 26.96
CA GLU A 1104 -0.50 -23.98 28.21
C GLU A 1104 -0.68 -25.41 28.75
N ARG A 1105 -0.86 -26.41 27.88
CA ARG A 1105 -0.85 -27.83 28.26
C ARG A 1105 0.45 -28.18 28.97
N ASP A 1106 1.59 -27.85 28.36
CA ASP A 1106 2.90 -28.19 28.90
C ASP A 1106 3.19 -27.46 30.22
N ALA A 1107 2.72 -26.23 30.37
CA ALA A 1107 2.78 -25.51 31.63
C ALA A 1107 1.99 -26.21 32.76
N LEU A 1108 0.77 -26.68 32.48
CA LEU A 1108 -0.06 -27.39 33.45
C LEU A 1108 0.54 -28.75 33.86
N ILE A 1109 1.18 -29.45 32.90
CA ILE A 1109 1.95 -30.67 33.17
C ILE A 1109 3.18 -30.36 34.02
N GLY A 1110 3.91 -29.28 33.70
CA GLY A 1110 5.09 -28.84 34.46
C GLY A 1110 4.78 -28.50 35.92
N HIS A 1111 3.60 -27.96 36.19
CA HIS A 1111 3.11 -27.74 37.56
C HIS A 1111 2.63 -29.04 38.27
N GLY A 1112 2.54 -30.17 37.57
CA GLY A 1112 1.98 -31.41 38.12
C GLY A 1112 0.47 -31.35 38.39
N THR A 1113 -0.24 -30.37 37.82
CA THR A 1113 -1.66 -30.11 38.10
C THR A 1113 -2.58 -30.93 37.19
N SER A 1114 -2.50 -32.26 37.30
CA SER A 1114 -3.24 -33.20 36.43
C SER A 1114 -4.75 -32.95 36.40
N TYR A 1115 -5.35 -32.55 37.53
CA TYR A 1115 -6.78 -32.22 37.59
C TYR A 1115 -7.14 -30.96 36.79
N LEU A 1116 -6.31 -29.92 36.83
CA LEU A 1116 -6.54 -28.72 36.02
C LEU A 1116 -6.38 -29.02 34.53
N LEU A 1117 -5.39 -29.82 34.17
CA LEU A 1117 -5.18 -30.27 32.80
C LEU A 1117 -6.40 -31.04 32.28
N GLN A 1118 -6.84 -32.05 33.04
CA GLN A 1118 -8.01 -32.86 32.71
C GLN A 1118 -9.28 -32.01 32.62
N ASP A 1119 -9.44 -31.08 33.55
CA ASP A 1119 -10.62 -30.21 33.57
C ASP A 1119 -10.68 -29.29 32.35
N ARG A 1120 -9.55 -28.67 31.97
CA ARG A 1120 -9.50 -27.74 30.83
C ARG A 1120 -9.55 -28.44 29.47
N LEU A 1121 -8.94 -29.63 29.33
CA LEU A 1121 -8.85 -30.34 28.04
C LEU A 1121 -9.95 -31.39 27.82
N LEU A 1122 -10.61 -31.87 28.88
CA LEU A 1122 -11.72 -32.82 28.77
C LEU A 1122 -13.02 -32.25 29.36
N ASN A 1123 -13.07 -32.05 30.68
CA ASN A 1123 -14.33 -31.79 31.40
C ASN A 1123 -15.05 -30.51 30.91
N SER A 1124 -14.29 -29.46 30.61
CA SER A 1124 -14.80 -28.16 30.17
C SER A 1124 -14.76 -27.95 28.65
N SER A 1125 -14.47 -28.99 27.86
CA SER A 1125 -14.32 -28.91 26.40
C SER A 1125 -15.33 -29.82 25.68
N ASP A 1126 -15.08 -31.12 25.67
CA ASP A 1126 -15.79 -32.10 24.86
C ASP A 1126 -15.98 -33.43 25.61
N TYR A 1127 -16.13 -33.38 26.93
CA TYR A 1127 -16.49 -34.53 27.75
C TYR A 1127 -17.77 -35.20 27.23
N ALA A 1128 -17.68 -36.48 26.90
CA ALA A 1128 -18.80 -37.28 26.45
C ALA A 1128 -18.82 -38.65 27.12
N GLN A 1129 -19.95 -38.97 27.74
CA GLN A 1129 -20.24 -40.34 28.19
C GLN A 1129 -20.73 -41.16 27.00
N THR A 1130 -19.99 -42.22 26.70
CA THR A 1130 -20.17 -43.00 25.47
C THR A 1130 -20.34 -44.47 25.76
N PRO A 1131 -21.36 -45.13 25.19
CA PRO A 1131 -21.47 -46.58 25.26
C PRO A 1131 -20.36 -47.25 24.46
N ILE A 1132 -19.81 -48.34 24.99
CA ILE A 1132 -18.82 -49.17 24.35
C ILE A 1132 -19.10 -50.64 24.63
N CYS A 1133 -18.86 -51.50 23.63
CA CYS A 1133 -18.98 -52.95 23.81
C CYS A 1133 -17.68 -53.52 24.41
N ARG A 1134 -17.77 -54.24 25.53
CA ARG A 1134 -16.61 -54.85 26.19
C ARG A 1134 -16.03 -56.01 25.37
N SER A 1135 -16.86 -56.75 24.63
CA SER A 1135 -16.40 -57.90 23.85
C SER A 1135 -15.60 -57.52 22.60
N CYS A 1136 -16.08 -56.54 21.81
CA CYS A 1136 -15.36 -56.10 20.60
C CYS A 1136 -14.51 -54.84 20.76
N GLY A 1137 -14.65 -54.12 21.89
CA GLY A 1137 -13.91 -52.90 22.17
C GLY A 1137 -14.21 -51.75 21.21
N SER A 1138 -15.40 -51.72 20.60
CA SER A 1138 -15.81 -50.66 19.66
C SER A 1138 -16.95 -49.82 20.23
N MET A 1139 -16.83 -48.50 20.07
CA MET A 1139 -17.85 -47.52 20.45
C MET A 1139 -18.78 -47.13 19.29
N LEU A 1140 -18.40 -47.42 18.04
CA LEU A 1140 -19.23 -47.14 16.85
C LEU A 1140 -20.29 -48.22 16.60
N ASN A 1141 -20.06 -49.44 17.08
CA ASN A 1141 -20.97 -50.57 16.87
C ASN A 1141 -22.11 -50.64 17.89
N THR A 1142 -22.09 -49.83 18.94
CA THR A 1142 -23.16 -49.79 19.95
C THR A 1142 -24.30 -48.91 19.47
N GLN A 1143 -25.53 -49.39 19.63
CA GLN A 1143 -26.74 -48.64 19.32
C GLN A 1143 -27.81 -48.90 20.39
N MET A 1144 -28.77 -47.98 20.49
CA MET A 1144 -29.92 -48.15 21.38
C MET A 1144 -30.97 -49.01 20.69
N SER A 1145 -31.48 -50.04 21.37
CA SER A 1145 -32.57 -50.87 20.86
C SER A 1145 -33.89 -50.09 20.82
N VAL A 1146 -34.77 -50.45 19.88
CA VAL A 1146 -36.13 -49.92 19.75
C VAL A 1146 -37.10 -50.99 20.29
N PRO A 1147 -37.42 -50.95 21.59
CA PRO A 1147 -38.27 -51.95 22.22
C PRO A 1147 -39.74 -51.81 21.79
N ARG A 1148 -40.56 -52.82 22.08
CA ARG A 1148 -42.02 -52.70 21.98
C ARG A 1148 -42.53 -51.67 22.99
N ILE A 1149 -43.67 -51.06 22.68
CA ILE A 1149 -44.37 -50.14 23.58
C ILE A 1149 -44.61 -50.88 24.92
N GLY A 1150 -44.09 -50.34 26.02
CA GLY A 1150 -44.14 -50.96 27.35
C GLY A 1150 -42.85 -51.65 27.81
N SER A 1151 -41.79 -51.69 26.99
CA SER A 1151 -40.47 -52.23 27.36
C SER A 1151 -39.37 -51.15 27.31
N ILE A 1152 -38.35 -51.29 28.15
CA ILE A 1152 -37.26 -50.29 28.29
C ILE A 1152 -36.20 -50.51 27.20
N ALA A 1153 -35.72 -49.42 26.60
CA ALA A 1153 -34.65 -49.47 25.62
C ALA A 1153 -33.32 -49.82 26.31
N SER A 1154 -32.56 -50.73 25.70
CA SER A 1154 -31.23 -51.13 26.16
C SER A 1154 -30.17 -50.84 25.10
N VAL A 1155 -28.94 -50.52 25.52
CA VAL A 1155 -27.80 -50.36 24.61
C VAL A 1155 -27.31 -51.75 24.22
N ARG A 1156 -27.14 -51.99 22.92
CA ARG A 1156 -26.71 -53.28 22.37
C ARG A 1156 -25.64 -53.09 21.29
N CYS A 1157 -24.72 -54.03 21.17
CA CYS A 1157 -23.66 -54.01 20.18
C CYS A 1157 -24.06 -54.77 18.90
N ARG A 1158 -24.10 -54.06 17.77
CA ARG A 1158 -24.42 -54.62 16.46
C ARG A 1158 -23.33 -55.56 15.92
N GLY A 1159 -22.06 -55.26 16.23
CA GLY A 1159 -20.92 -56.06 15.78
C GLY A 1159 -20.74 -57.40 16.51
N CYS A 1160 -21.37 -57.55 17.68
CA CYS A 1160 -21.34 -58.78 18.50
C CYS A 1160 -22.69 -59.49 18.55
N SER A 1161 -23.69 -58.97 17.84
CA SER A 1161 -25.03 -59.55 17.78
C SER A 1161 -25.25 -60.25 16.44
N ASP A 1162 -25.88 -61.40 16.48
CA ASP A 1162 -26.26 -62.16 15.28
C ASP A 1162 -27.75 -61.96 14.98
N LYS A 1163 -28.16 -62.06 13.70
CA LYS A 1163 -29.57 -61.96 13.34
C LYS A 1163 -30.34 -63.18 13.88
N LEU A 1164 -31.55 -62.97 14.42
CA LEU A 1164 -32.39 -64.03 14.98
C LEU A 1164 -32.65 -65.17 13.98
N GLU A 1165 -32.78 -64.85 12.69
CA GLU A 1165 -32.93 -65.82 11.60
C GLU A 1165 -31.83 -66.89 11.56
N ALA A 1166 -30.60 -66.54 11.96
CA ALA A 1166 -29.47 -67.48 11.99
C ALA A 1166 -29.62 -68.55 13.08
N TYR A 1167 -30.28 -68.22 14.21
CA TYR A 1167 -30.56 -69.16 15.30
C TYR A 1167 -31.79 -70.01 15.00
N VAL A 1168 -32.83 -69.42 14.41
CA VAL A 1168 -34.04 -70.14 13.98
C VAL A 1168 -33.70 -71.23 12.97
N LYS A 1169 -32.80 -70.96 12.01
CA LYS A 1169 -32.29 -71.97 11.04
C LYS A 1169 -31.50 -73.11 11.68
N LYS A 1170 -30.92 -72.90 12.87
CA LYS A 1170 -30.13 -73.90 13.59
C LYS A 1170 -30.94 -74.68 14.64
N GLY A 1171 -32.22 -74.36 14.83
CA GLY A 1171 -33.09 -75.03 15.80
C GLY A 1171 -32.74 -74.75 17.27
N ILE A 1172 -32.00 -73.67 17.55
CA ILE A 1172 -31.51 -73.33 18.90
C ILE A 1172 -32.52 -72.39 19.57
N TYR A 1173 -32.94 -72.73 20.79
CA TYR A 1173 -33.81 -71.88 21.62
C TYR A 1173 -33.01 -70.69 22.20
N VAL A 1174 -33.55 -69.48 22.08
CA VAL A 1174 -32.94 -68.23 22.56
C VAL A 1174 -33.87 -67.57 23.56
N ASN A 1175 -33.32 -67.09 24.68
CA ASN A 1175 -34.08 -66.36 25.69
C ASN A 1175 -34.59 -65.02 25.13
N GLU A 1176 -35.85 -64.67 25.39
CA GLU A 1176 -36.45 -63.43 24.89
C GLU A 1176 -35.72 -62.16 25.38
N ALA A 1177 -35.06 -62.21 26.55
CA ALA A 1177 -34.29 -61.10 27.10
C ALA A 1177 -33.02 -60.74 26.30
N ASP A 1178 -32.50 -61.69 25.53
CA ASP A 1178 -31.31 -61.54 24.68
C ASP A 1178 -31.67 -61.04 23.27
N ILE A 1179 -32.97 -60.99 22.95
CA ILE A 1179 -33.49 -60.51 21.68
C ILE A 1179 -33.74 -59.01 21.76
N TRP A 1180 -33.22 -58.26 20.79
CA TRP A 1180 -33.49 -56.85 20.66
C TRP A 1180 -33.79 -56.48 19.21
N VAL A 1181 -34.48 -55.36 19.02
CA VAL A 1181 -34.97 -54.93 17.70
C VAL A 1181 -34.42 -53.55 17.38
N ASP A 1182 -34.08 -53.31 16.11
CA ASP A 1182 -33.73 -51.97 15.62
C ASP A 1182 -34.95 -51.23 15.05
N GLY A 1183 -34.77 -49.96 14.65
CA GLY A 1183 -35.84 -49.16 14.06
C GLY A 1183 -36.37 -49.68 12.71
N HIS A 1184 -35.69 -50.64 12.09
CA HIS A 1184 -36.12 -51.29 10.84
C HIS A 1184 -36.90 -52.59 11.10
N GLY A 1185 -37.12 -52.96 12.37
CA GLY A 1185 -37.82 -54.18 12.75
C GLY A 1185 -36.97 -55.44 12.69
N VAL A 1186 -35.66 -55.33 12.47
CA VAL A 1186 -34.74 -56.47 12.43
C VAL A 1186 -34.45 -56.94 13.85
N LYS A 1187 -34.62 -58.23 14.10
CA LYS A 1187 -34.36 -58.86 15.41
C LYS A 1187 -32.95 -59.41 15.47
N PHE A 1188 -32.22 -59.03 16.50
CA PHE A 1188 -30.86 -59.46 16.80
C PHE A 1188 -30.82 -60.21 18.13
N VAL A 1189 -29.86 -61.10 18.29
CA VAL A 1189 -29.59 -61.88 19.50
C VAL A 1189 -28.18 -61.57 19.99
N GLY A 1190 -28.04 -61.29 21.30
CA GLY A 1190 -26.75 -61.00 21.93
C GLY A 1190 -26.30 -59.54 21.77
N GLY A 1191 -25.03 -59.26 22.06
CA GLY A 1191 -24.48 -57.90 22.08
C GLY A 1191 -24.90 -57.08 23.31
N ASP A 1192 -25.25 -57.75 24.41
CA ASP A 1192 -25.63 -57.20 25.70
C ASP A 1192 -24.46 -56.64 26.52
N ASP A 1193 -23.25 -57.16 26.26
CA ASP A 1193 -22.01 -56.83 26.95
C ASP A 1193 -21.47 -55.42 26.62
N THR A 1194 -22.17 -54.40 27.13
CA THR A 1194 -21.87 -52.98 26.92
C THR A 1194 -21.75 -52.24 28.25
N THR A 1195 -20.94 -51.18 28.27
CA THR A 1195 -20.77 -50.26 29.40
C THR A 1195 -20.61 -48.83 28.90
N THR A 1196 -20.60 -47.84 29.78
CA THR A 1196 -20.40 -46.43 29.43
C THR A 1196 -19.06 -45.93 29.96
N ILE A 1197 -18.28 -45.26 29.12
CA ILE A 1197 -16.99 -44.65 29.48
C ILE A 1197 -17.00 -43.15 29.24
N ALA A 1198 -16.17 -42.43 29.99
CA ALA A 1198 -15.92 -41.00 29.76
C ALA A 1198 -14.73 -40.83 28.80
N ILE A 1199 -14.98 -40.22 27.64
CA ILE A 1199 -13.98 -39.93 26.62
C ILE A 1199 -14.17 -38.52 26.07
N PRO A 1200 -13.14 -37.92 25.45
CA PRO A 1200 -13.35 -36.73 24.65
C PRO A 1200 -14.15 -37.10 23.39
N PHE A 1201 -15.16 -36.31 23.03
CA PHE A 1201 -16.03 -36.57 21.89
C PHE A 1201 -15.23 -36.64 20.58
N VAL A 1202 -14.15 -35.86 20.45
CA VAL A 1202 -13.29 -35.90 19.26
C VAL A 1202 -12.66 -37.28 19.03
N LEU A 1203 -12.54 -38.13 20.06
CA LEU A 1203 -12.07 -39.52 19.91
C LEU A 1203 -13.05 -40.36 19.07
N LYS A 1204 -14.36 -40.13 19.19
CA LYS A 1204 -15.36 -40.77 18.30
C LYS A 1204 -15.17 -40.39 16.85
N TYR A 1205 -14.92 -39.11 16.62
CA TYR A 1205 -14.68 -38.58 15.29
C TYR A 1205 -13.41 -39.22 14.70
N LEU A 1206 -12.33 -39.32 15.49
CA LEU A 1206 -11.11 -40.02 15.08
C LEU A 1206 -11.35 -41.50 14.73
N ASP A 1207 -12.10 -42.24 15.55
CA ASP A 1207 -12.44 -43.65 15.27
C ASP A 1207 -13.26 -43.79 13.99
N SER A 1208 -14.20 -42.88 13.75
CA SER A 1208 -14.99 -42.87 12.51
C SER A 1208 -14.12 -42.63 11.28
N GLU A 1209 -13.20 -41.66 11.32
CA GLU A 1209 -12.30 -41.36 10.21
C GLU A 1209 -11.29 -42.49 9.97
N LEU A 1210 -10.76 -43.12 11.03
CA LEU A 1210 -9.90 -44.29 10.91
C LEU A 1210 -10.65 -45.50 10.35
N ALA A 1211 -11.89 -45.73 10.80
CA ALA A 1211 -12.74 -46.78 10.24
C ALA A 1211 -13.06 -46.56 8.76
N ALA A 1212 -13.23 -45.30 8.33
CA ALA A 1212 -13.39 -44.95 6.92
C ALA A 1212 -12.14 -45.28 6.07
N MET A 1213 -10.95 -45.27 6.68
CA MET A 1213 -9.70 -45.76 6.07
C MET A 1213 -9.51 -47.28 6.18
N GLY A 1214 -10.46 -48.00 6.79
CA GLY A 1214 -10.36 -49.45 7.05
C GLY A 1214 -9.52 -49.82 8.28
N ILE A 1215 -9.15 -48.83 9.11
CA ILE A 1215 -8.40 -49.05 10.36
C ILE A 1215 -9.39 -49.15 11.52
N LYS A 1216 -9.38 -50.29 12.21
CA LYS A 1216 -10.26 -50.52 13.37
C LYS A 1216 -9.51 -50.24 14.68
N MET A 1217 -9.98 -49.27 15.46
CA MET A 1217 -9.52 -49.12 16.85
C MET A 1217 -10.26 -50.11 17.77
N LYS A 1218 -9.51 -50.72 18.68
CA LYS A 1218 -10.03 -51.62 19.72
C LYS A 1218 -9.63 -51.09 21.08
N TYR A 1219 -10.61 -50.71 21.89
CA TYR A 1219 -10.42 -50.26 23.27
C TYR A 1219 -10.66 -51.44 24.22
N ASN A 1220 -9.64 -51.81 24.99
CA ASN A 1220 -9.78 -52.84 26.01
C ASN A 1220 -10.30 -52.18 27.31
N ILE A 1221 -11.48 -52.59 27.76
CA ILE A 1221 -12.14 -52.00 28.92
C ILE A 1221 -12.01 -52.95 30.11
N GLU A 1222 -11.38 -52.47 31.17
CA GLU A 1222 -11.25 -53.17 32.45
C GLU A 1222 -12.10 -52.48 33.51
N PRO A 1223 -12.72 -53.22 34.45
CA PRO A 1223 -13.34 -52.61 35.61
C PRO A 1223 -12.28 -51.87 36.42
N SER A 1224 -12.61 -50.68 36.92
CA SER A 1224 -11.72 -49.94 37.81
C SER A 1224 -11.44 -50.78 39.06
N LEU A 1225 -10.16 -51.00 39.36
CA LEU A 1225 -9.67 -51.62 40.60
C LEU A 1225 -10.10 -50.84 41.84
#